data_AF-W8AMF5-F1
#
_entry.id   AF-W8AMF5-F1
#
_cell.length_a   1.000
_cell.length_b   1.000
_cell.length_c   1.000
_cell.angle_alpha   90.00
_cell.angle_beta   90.00
_cell.angle_gamma   90.00
#
_symmetry.space_group_name_H-M   'P 1'
#
loop_
_entity.id
_entity.type
_entity.pdbx_description
1 polymer ?
#
loop_
_entity_poly.entity_id
_entity_poly.type
_entity_poly.pdbx_seq_one_letter_code
_entity_poly.pdbx_strand_id
1 'polypeptide(L)'
;HGEDIDAVLIYSDPHHNIMHNHANVIDKLITQEEIAYITQGTQAVMFGYNSDMKRFSKCEKFVQELTPFDTPLQLHMDGQDYMQLRCGYSYSVASEKGDCGAALLVLSRRNARKWIGMHVAGSNNNEGYSVKLTQELLLDHLKKLESQVRARVTSAEVHNLTTDGAICPNGDFIVEGVTNIPLSAASRTKIEPSLIFGEFTEAITKPAYLQPFRNAEGNIIDPAMLGLEKAGGRQVLCNVDILTEVCNHMKQKMDLHYNMSITRDTYARVMTYKEAVQGANDDFMKAVCRTTSPGYPWNSDPKHATKLPGKSAWLGREEQFDFTSDRALELRKAVEVLEMDCLAGIQKGVICADTLKDERRPIAKVDAGKTRLFAACPQHFVILFRKYYLGFSAWVMHNRIDNEVAVGTNPFSYDWGKIARKLALKGPKVIAGDFSNFDGSLNSMVLWHVFDVIEYWYERNDPTYCLDHYLVRQVLWTHIVNSVHIYKDTIYQWTHSQPSGNPFTVIINSIYNSMILRCAYLTIVSKGIKDKSIDMSWYSLTNFDKHVSVITYGDDNCLNISDDCISFFNQETLTSALLEWGHTYTDEGKTGEVVKYRSLKEIAFLKRKFVYDIGLSKWMAPLDESVIWEMLNWKRVNEISAKEALRVSITTALREMVLHGEEKYNNFVKTLLGNKRFRQLRSNIVFPSYPSMLAQIEDIEYFLD
;
A
#
# COMPACT_ATOMS: atom_id res chain seq x y z
N HIS A 1 -3.40 27.85 -32.40
CA HIS A 1 -3.25 29.16 -33.07
C HIS A 1 -3.90 30.35 -32.33
N GLY A 2 -4.58 30.16 -31.19
CA GLY A 2 -5.19 31.27 -30.41
C GLY A 2 -4.77 31.35 -28.94
N GLU A 3 -3.65 30.74 -28.55
CA GLU A 3 -3.14 30.78 -27.16
C GLU A 3 -2.01 31.80 -27.00
N ASP A 4 -1.78 32.32 -25.79
CA ASP A 4 -0.88 33.45 -25.50
C ASP A 4 0.64 33.10 -25.51
N ILE A 5 1.02 31.82 -25.51
CA ILE A 5 2.42 31.37 -25.37
C ILE A 5 2.75 30.12 -26.21
N ASP A 6 4.04 29.84 -26.34
CA ASP A 6 4.60 28.70 -27.11
C ASP A 6 5.07 27.57 -26.17
N ALA A 7 4.25 27.27 -25.15
CA ALA A 7 4.47 26.22 -24.18
C ALA A 7 3.14 25.51 -23.84
N VAL A 8 3.22 24.23 -23.46
CA VAL A 8 2.05 23.42 -23.10
C VAL A 8 2.19 22.92 -21.66
N LEU A 9 1.13 23.07 -20.89
CA LEU A 9 1.00 22.45 -19.57
C LEU A 9 0.32 21.09 -19.75
N ILE A 10 1.02 20.02 -19.36
CA ILE A 10 0.50 18.64 -19.46
C ILE A 10 0.08 18.18 -18.06
N TYR A 11 -1.17 17.77 -17.93
CA TYR A 11 -1.64 17.05 -16.75
C TYR A 11 -1.43 15.55 -16.94
N SER A 12 -0.66 14.94 -16.05
CA SER A 12 -0.43 13.51 -16.03
C SER A 12 -1.38 12.87 -15.03
N ASP A 13 -2.54 12.41 -15.51
CA ASP A 13 -3.56 11.76 -14.67
C ASP A 13 -3.02 10.46 -14.06
N PRO A 14 -2.91 10.35 -12.72
CA PRO A 14 -2.33 9.19 -12.04
C PRO A 14 -3.07 7.85 -12.30
N HIS A 15 -4.28 7.88 -12.85
CA HIS A 15 -4.99 6.68 -13.29
C HIS A 15 -4.38 6.10 -14.58
N HIS A 16 -3.75 6.95 -15.39
CA HIS A 16 -3.27 6.63 -16.74
C HIS A 16 -1.74 6.56 -16.83
N ASN A 17 -1.03 6.76 -15.73
CA ASN A 17 0.42 6.75 -15.71
C ASN A 17 0.99 6.34 -14.33
N ILE A 18 2.31 6.17 -14.26
CA ILE A 18 3.05 5.72 -13.07
C ILE A 18 3.90 6.83 -12.43
N MET A 19 3.66 8.10 -12.79
CA MET A 19 4.36 9.24 -12.20
C MET A 19 3.78 9.58 -10.83
N HIS A 20 4.66 9.97 -9.92
CA HIS A 20 4.33 10.44 -8.58
C HIS A 20 4.12 11.96 -8.61
N ASN A 21 3.46 12.49 -7.57
CA ASN A 21 3.30 13.93 -7.43
C ASN A 21 4.65 14.61 -7.22
N HIS A 22 4.84 15.73 -7.91
CA HIS A 22 6.04 16.54 -7.78
C HIS A 22 5.87 17.67 -6.75
N ALA A 23 7.02 18.19 -6.34
CA ALA A 23 7.14 19.40 -5.56
C ALA A 23 6.40 20.59 -6.20
N ASN A 24 5.76 21.42 -5.38
CA ASN A 24 5.33 22.73 -5.84
C ASN A 24 6.55 23.65 -6.02
N VAL A 25 6.89 23.91 -7.28
CA VAL A 25 8.03 24.78 -7.69
C VAL A 25 7.59 26.13 -8.21
N ILE A 26 6.29 26.48 -8.10
CA ILE A 26 5.73 27.73 -8.61
C ILE A 26 6.43 28.94 -7.99
N ASP A 27 6.80 28.85 -6.71
CA ASP A 27 7.52 29.90 -5.98
C ASP A 27 8.97 30.11 -6.45
N LYS A 28 9.49 29.21 -7.30
CA LYS A 28 10.84 29.29 -7.89
C LYS A 28 10.85 30.02 -9.24
N LEU A 29 9.69 30.17 -9.89
CA LEU A 29 9.54 30.92 -11.13
C LEU A 29 9.54 32.42 -10.83
N ILE A 30 10.20 33.18 -11.70
CA ILE A 30 10.24 34.64 -11.63
C ILE A 30 8.83 35.25 -11.66
N THR A 31 8.60 36.35 -10.94
CA THR A 31 7.37 37.14 -11.07
C THR A 31 7.49 38.19 -12.16
N GLN A 32 6.36 38.74 -12.61
CA GLN A 32 6.33 39.83 -13.60
C GLN A 32 7.17 41.04 -13.16
N GLU A 33 7.15 41.39 -11.87
CA GLU A 33 7.95 42.48 -11.31
C GLU A 33 9.46 42.21 -11.40
N GLU A 34 9.88 40.96 -11.17
CA GLU A 34 11.31 40.58 -11.16
C GLU A 34 11.91 40.51 -12.58
N ILE A 35 11.08 40.39 -13.64
CA ILE A 35 11.54 40.40 -15.04
C ILE A 35 12.31 41.68 -15.35
N ALA A 36 11.90 42.82 -14.77
CA ALA A 36 12.54 44.11 -15.00
C ALA A 36 14.03 44.12 -14.60
N TYR A 37 14.48 43.17 -13.78
CA TYR A 37 15.89 43.01 -13.41
C TYR A 37 16.70 42.18 -14.40
N ILE A 38 16.05 41.49 -15.34
CA ILE A 38 16.70 40.73 -16.40
C ILE A 38 17.02 41.68 -17.54
N THR A 39 18.31 41.98 -17.69
CA THR A 39 18.82 42.92 -18.70
C THR A 39 19.75 42.20 -19.68
N GLN A 40 20.05 42.84 -20.79
CA GLN A 40 20.99 42.30 -21.77
C GLN A 40 22.33 41.96 -21.10
N GLY A 41 22.85 40.76 -21.39
CA GLY A 41 24.12 40.27 -20.83
C GLY A 41 23.99 39.62 -19.45
N THR A 42 22.77 39.44 -18.92
CA THR A 42 22.56 38.70 -17.67
C THR A 42 23.06 37.26 -17.83
N GLN A 43 23.76 36.72 -16.83
CA GLN A 43 24.22 35.34 -16.85
C GLN A 43 23.08 34.38 -16.48
N ALA A 44 23.03 33.22 -17.14
CA ALA A 44 22.08 32.16 -16.83
C ALA A 44 22.72 30.78 -17.03
N VAL A 45 22.03 29.74 -16.56
CA VAL A 45 22.38 28.34 -16.78
C VAL A 45 21.12 27.62 -17.24
N MET A 46 21.30 26.74 -18.21
CA MET A 46 20.30 25.81 -18.67
C MET A 46 20.48 24.46 -17.96
N PHE A 47 19.43 23.98 -17.30
CA PHE A 47 19.37 22.71 -16.61
C PHE A 47 18.34 21.81 -17.28
N GLY A 48 18.78 20.70 -17.85
CA GLY A 48 17.92 19.75 -18.55
C GLY A 48 18.37 18.30 -18.39
N TYR A 49 17.71 17.41 -19.12
CA TYR A 49 18.10 16.01 -19.22
C TYR A 49 18.32 15.64 -20.67
N ASN A 50 19.44 14.98 -20.97
CA ASN A 50 19.70 14.41 -22.29
C ASN A 50 19.23 12.95 -22.34
N SER A 51 18.47 12.59 -23.37
CA SER A 51 17.87 11.26 -23.59
C SER A 51 18.69 10.33 -24.48
N ASP A 52 19.71 10.82 -25.18
CA ASP A 52 20.50 10.06 -26.17
C ASP A 52 21.30 8.91 -25.55
N MET A 53 21.57 8.96 -24.24
CA MET A 53 22.36 7.95 -23.53
C MET A 53 21.57 6.72 -23.06
N LYS A 54 20.33 6.50 -23.52
CA LYS A 54 19.38 5.49 -22.98
C LYS A 54 19.16 5.62 -21.45
N ARG A 55 19.56 6.75 -20.87
CA ARG A 55 19.47 7.14 -19.46
C ARG A 55 19.31 8.65 -19.41
N PHE A 56 18.46 9.15 -18.53
CA PHE A 56 18.36 10.57 -18.25
C PHE A 56 19.64 11.04 -17.56
N SER A 57 20.51 11.77 -18.25
CA SER A 57 21.67 12.41 -17.65
C SER A 57 21.43 13.91 -17.50
N LYS A 58 21.64 14.43 -16.29
CA LYS A 58 21.58 15.88 -16.03
C LYS A 58 22.59 16.59 -16.92
N CYS A 59 22.13 17.56 -17.70
CA CYS A 59 22.95 18.41 -18.52
C CYS A 59 22.88 19.84 -17.98
N GLU A 60 24.05 20.44 -17.78
CA GLU A 60 24.20 21.83 -17.32
C GLU A 60 24.98 22.59 -18.40
N LYS A 61 24.35 23.63 -18.97
CA LYS A 61 25.00 24.48 -19.99
C LYS A 61 24.98 25.92 -19.52
N PHE A 62 26.14 26.56 -19.49
CA PHE A 62 26.24 27.99 -19.20
C PHE A 62 25.74 28.79 -20.39
N VAL A 63 24.91 29.79 -20.10
CA VAL A 63 24.28 30.65 -21.08
C VAL A 63 24.92 32.03 -21.01
N GLN A 64 25.30 32.57 -22.16
CA GLN A 64 25.95 33.88 -22.29
C GLN A 64 25.04 34.85 -23.07
N GLU A 65 25.28 36.16 -22.89
CA GLU A 65 24.64 37.22 -23.69
C GLU A 65 23.10 37.18 -23.71
N LEU A 66 22.49 36.75 -22.59
CA LEU A 66 21.04 36.65 -22.50
C LEU A 66 20.37 38.00 -22.72
N THR A 67 19.41 38.02 -23.64
CA THR A 67 18.69 39.21 -24.07
C THR A 67 17.19 38.91 -24.07
N PRO A 68 16.39 39.61 -23.24
CA PRO A 68 14.93 39.46 -23.28
C PRO A 68 14.35 40.07 -24.56
N PHE A 69 13.28 39.48 -25.08
CA PHE A 69 12.49 40.04 -26.17
C PHE A 69 10.99 39.92 -25.89
N ASP A 70 10.23 40.95 -26.28
CA ASP A 70 8.77 41.02 -26.10
C ASP A 70 8.00 41.16 -27.42
N THR A 71 8.73 41.22 -28.55
CA THR A 71 8.15 41.19 -29.89
C THR A 71 8.26 39.79 -30.50
N PRO A 72 7.23 39.29 -31.19
CA PRO A 72 7.29 37.97 -31.79
C PRO A 72 8.46 37.79 -32.76
N LEU A 73 9.20 36.69 -32.60
CA LEU A 73 10.27 36.26 -33.48
C LEU A 73 9.80 35.09 -34.34
N GLN A 74 10.16 35.07 -35.62
CA GLN A 74 9.98 33.90 -36.48
C GLN A 74 11.33 33.19 -36.62
N LEU A 75 11.36 31.93 -36.20
CA LEU A 75 12.52 31.06 -36.33
C LEU A 75 12.26 30.06 -37.46
N HIS A 76 13.12 30.04 -38.46
CA HIS A 76 13.06 29.02 -39.51
C HIS A 76 13.66 27.72 -38.98
N MET A 77 12.85 26.64 -38.99
CA MET A 77 13.25 25.34 -38.45
C MET A 77 13.41 24.33 -39.58
N ASP A 78 14.39 23.43 -39.47
CA ASP A 78 14.58 22.36 -40.45
C ASP A 78 13.32 21.47 -40.55
N GLY A 79 12.65 21.49 -41.70
CA GLY A 79 11.45 20.68 -41.97
C GLY A 79 10.12 21.28 -41.54
N GLN A 80 10.08 22.56 -41.12
CA GLN A 80 8.85 23.33 -40.88
C GLN A 80 8.96 24.73 -41.52
N ASP A 81 7.84 25.38 -41.86
CA ASP A 81 7.87 26.70 -42.49
C ASP A 81 8.52 27.77 -41.57
N TYR A 82 8.04 27.86 -40.33
CA TYR A 82 8.62 28.67 -39.25
C TYR A 82 7.97 28.32 -37.89
N MET A 83 8.71 28.52 -36.80
CA MET A 83 8.18 28.56 -35.43
C MET A 83 8.09 30.03 -35.00
N GLN A 84 6.93 30.46 -34.49
CA GLN A 84 6.76 31.81 -33.96
C GLN A 84 6.94 31.79 -32.45
N LEU A 85 7.92 32.53 -31.92
CA LEU A 85 8.09 32.75 -30.48
C LEU A 85 7.56 34.13 -30.11
N ARG A 86 6.49 34.21 -29.33
CA ARG A 86 5.83 35.50 -29.03
C ARG A 86 6.66 36.42 -28.13
N CYS A 87 7.23 35.87 -27.06
CA CYS A 87 8.11 36.57 -26.13
C CYS A 87 9.02 35.56 -25.42
N GLY A 88 10.18 36.01 -24.95
CA GLY A 88 11.19 35.08 -24.46
C GLY A 88 12.54 35.69 -24.18
N TYR A 89 13.55 34.84 -24.27
CA TYR A 89 14.96 35.23 -24.19
C TYR A 89 15.72 34.60 -25.34
N SER A 90 16.60 35.37 -25.97
CA SER A 90 17.65 34.88 -26.87
C SER A 90 18.99 34.91 -26.13
N TYR A 91 19.87 33.98 -26.45
CA TYR A 91 21.14 33.85 -25.76
C TYR A 91 22.15 33.00 -26.54
N SER A 92 23.43 33.10 -26.16
CA SER A 92 24.51 32.30 -26.71
C SER A 92 24.70 31.02 -25.88
N VAL A 93 24.48 29.84 -26.50
CA VAL A 93 24.66 28.51 -25.88
C VAL A 93 24.97 27.45 -26.95
N ALA A 94 25.82 26.48 -26.60
CA ALA A 94 26.03 25.28 -27.42
C ALA A 94 24.92 24.24 -27.15
N SER A 95 23.68 24.55 -27.57
CA SER A 95 22.54 23.63 -27.46
C SER A 95 22.58 22.55 -28.54
N GLU A 96 22.08 21.36 -28.22
CA GLU A 96 22.01 20.21 -29.13
C GLU A 96 20.57 19.69 -29.22
N LYS A 97 20.29 18.85 -30.22
CA LYS A 97 18.99 18.17 -30.32
C LYS A 97 18.76 17.37 -29.04
N GLY A 98 17.59 17.57 -28.42
CA GLY A 98 17.26 16.95 -27.13
C GLY A 98 17.34 17.89 -25.93
N ASP A 99 17.93 19.09 -26.06
CA ASP A 99 17.96 20.08 -24.97
C ASP A 99 16.63 20.83 -24.76
N CYS A 100 15.71 20.80 -25.73
CA CYS A 100 14.41 21.46 -25.63
C CYS A 100 13.63 20.95 -24.40
N GLY A 101 13.00 21.87 -23.66
CA GLY A 101 12.35 21.60 -22.37
C GLY A 101 13.24 21.89 -21.16
N ALA A 102 14.54 22.13 -21.34
CA ALA A 102 15.43 22.49 -20.24
C ALA A 102 15.04 23.81 -19.56
N ALA A 103 15.13 23.84 -18.23
CA ALA A 103 14.84 25.01 -17.43
C ALA A 103 15.98 26.04 -17.54
N LEU A 104 15.63 27.29 -17.82
CA LEU A 104 16.57 28.41 -17.86
C LEU A 104 16.56 29.12 -16.50
N LEU A 105 17.70 29.10 -15.80
CA LEU A 105 17.87 29.66 -14.47
C LEU A 105 18.82 30.88 -14.49
N VAL A 106 18.38 32.03 -13.97
CA VAL A 106 19.20 33.24 -13.91
C VAL A 106 20.24 33.18 -12.78
N LEU A 107 21.47 33.61 -13.06
CA LEU A 107 22.55 33.79 -12.09
C LEU A 107 22.64 35.25 -11.62
N SER A 108 21.57 35.76 -11.00
CA SER A 108 21.50 37.13 -10.51
C SER A 108 21.25 37.17 -9.01
N ARG A 109 21.95 38.05 -8.26
CA ARG A 109 21.64 38.32 -6.84
C ARG A 109 20.42 39.23 -6.64
N ARG A 110 19.97 39.93 -7.69
CA ARG A 110 18.82 40.84 -7.63
C ARG A 110 17.49 40.10 -7.71
N ASN A 111 17.47 38.94 -8.34
CA ASN A 111 16.29 38.09 -8.44
C ASN A 111 16.30 37.11 -7.27
N ALA A 112 15.24 37.09 -6.47
CA ALA A 112 15.09 36.07 -5.43
C ALA A 112 14.81 34.70 -6.07
N ARG A 113 13.94 34.71 -7.09
CA ARG A 113 13.52 33.54 -7.86
C ARG A 113 14.40 33.37 -9.08
N LYS A 114 14.72 32.12 -9.42
CA LYS A 114 15.77 31.83 -10.41
C LYS A 114 15.25 31.33 -11.74
N TRP A 115 14.09 30.68 -11.78
CA TRP A 115 13.59 30.08 -13.00
C TRP A 115 12.88 31.12 -13.87
N ILE A 116 13.47 31.46 -15.01
CA ILE A 116 13.00 32.55 -15.88
C ILE A 116 12.34 32.06 -17.17
N GLY A 117 12.64 30.85 -17.63
CA GLY A 117 12.11 30.35 -18.89
C GLY A 117 12.36 28.86 -19.14
N MET A 118 11.94 28.39 -20.31
CA MET A 118 12.16 27.03 -20.78
C MET A 118 12.72 27.06 -22.20
N HIS A 119 13.83 26.38 -22.43
CA HIS A 119 14.48 26.32 -23.74
C HIS A 119 13.60 25.62 -24.76
N VAL A 120 13.49 26.19 -25.97
CA VAL A 120 12.60 25.68 -27.02
C VAL A 120 13.27 25.52 -28.38
N ALA A 121 14.34 26.26 -28.66
CA ALA A 121 15.06 26.14 -29.93
C ALA A 121 16.52 26.54 -29.82
N GLY A 122 17.35 25.96 -30.68
CA GLY A 122 18.76 26.30 -30.84
C GLY A 122 19.17 26.34 -32.31
N SER A 123 20.25 27.06 -32.63
CA SER A 123 20.82 27.17 -33.97
C SER A 123 22.26 26.65 -34.00
N ASN A 124 22.76 26.29 -35.19
CA ASN A 124 24.15 25.85 -35.39
C ASN A 124 25.18 26.95 -35.11
N ASN A 125 24.75 28.20 -34.94
CA ASN A 125 25.61 29.34 -34.61
C ASN A 125 25.74 29.58 -33.09
N ASN A 126 25.37 28.58 -32.28
CA ASN A 126 25.30 28.67 -30.82
C ASN A 126 24.30 29.72 -30.31
N GLU A 127 23.21 29.97 -31.04
CA GLU A 127 22.10 30.79 -30.53
C GLU A 127 21.04 29.86 -29.95
N GLY A 128 20.53 30.21 -28.77
CA GLY A 128 19.43 29.52 -28.10
C GLY A 128 18.29 30.47 -27.81
N TYR A 129 17.10 29.91 -27.77
CA TYR A 129 15.86 30.62 -27.48
C TYR A 129 15.07 29.87 -26.41
N SER A 130 14.44 30.63 -25.52
CA SER A 130 13.51 30.11 -24.52
C SER A 130 12.22 30.91 -24.50
N VAL A 131 11.11 30.25 -24.19
CA VAL A 131 9.88 30.93 -23.79
C VAL A 131 10.06 31.53 -22.39
N LYS A 132 9.43 32.69 -22.17
CA LYS A 132 9.37 33.33 -20.86
C LYS A 132 8.33 32.61 -19.99
N LEU A 133 8.72 32.20 -18.78
CA LEU A 133 7.80 31.59 -17.82
C LEU A 133 7.75 32.46 -16.56
N THR A 134 6.55 32.85 -16.15
CA THR A 134 6.34 33.58 -14.91
C THR A 134 5.41 32.83 -13.97
N GLN A 135 5.49 33.16 -12.69
CA GLN A 135 4.61 32.61 -11.67
C GLN A 135 3.14 32.88 -11.99
N GLU A 136 2.79 34.10 -12.38
CA GLU A 136 1.43 34.53 -12.71
C GLU A 136 0.88 33.76 -13.92
N LEU A 137 1.70 33.62 -14.96
CA LEU A 137 1.35 32.88 -16.17
C LEU A 137 1.00 31.43 -15.84
N LEU A 138 1.84 30.76 -15.04
CA LEU A 138 1.63 29.36 -14.68
C LEU A 138 0.39 29.20 -13.77
N LEU A 139 0.19 30.10 -12.80
CA LEU A 139 -0.97 30.08 -11.92
C LEU A 139 -2.29 30.26 -12.69
N ASP A 140 -2.34 31.14 -13.68
CA ASP A 140 -3.54 31.35 -14.49
C ASP A 140 -3.85 30.14 -15.38
N HIS A 141 -2.84 29.50 -15.95
CA HIS A 141 -3.03 28.27 -16.72
C HIS A 141 -3.37 27.06 -15.84
N LEU A 142 -2.82 26.96 -14.64
CA LEU A 142 -3.18 25.94 -13.66
C LEU A 142 -4.65 26.05 -13.26
N LYS A 143 -5.16 27.25 -12.98
CA LYS A 143 -6.60 27.46 -12.69
C LYS A 143 -7.49 27.00 -13.84
N LYS A 144 -7.11 27.30 -15.09
CA LYS A 144 -7.83 26.83 -16.28
C LYS A 144 -7.80 25.31 -16.38
N LEU A 145 -6.63 24.71 -16.14
CA LEU A 145 -6.45 23.25 -16.17
C LEU A 145 -7.31 22.57 -15.10
N GLU A 146 -7.26 23.02 -13.84
CA GLU A 146 -8.08 22.49 -12.74
C GLU A 146 -9.57 22.55 -13.06
N SER A 147 -10.02 23.62 -13.71
CA SER A 147 -11.40 23.74 -14.18
C SER A 147 -11.74 22.74 -15.29
N GLN A 148 -10.81 22.47 -16.21
CA GLN A 148 -10.99 21.51 -17.31
C GLN A 148 -11.03 20.06 -16.80
N VAL A 149 -10.10 19.69 -15.91
CA VAL A 149 -10.01 18.32 -15.37
C VAL A 149 -10.98 18.10 -14.20
N ARG A 150 -11.67 19.15 -13.73
CA ARG A 150 -12.60 19.14 -12.59
C ARG A 150 -11.98 18.54 -11.33
N ALA A 151 -10.69 18.74 -11.15
CA ALA A 151 -9.92 18.25 -10.03
C ALA A 151 -8.87 19.29 -9.63
N ARG A 152 -8.51 19.29 -8.35
CA ARG A 152 -7.42 20.10 -7.84
C ARG A 152 -6.10 19.37 -8.08
N VAL A 153 -5.07 20.08 -8.54
CA VAL A 153 -3.75 19.47 -8.71
C VAL A 153 -3.14 19.29 -7.33
N THR A 154 -2.72 18.05 -7.02
CA THR A 154 -2.05 17.74 -5.75
C THR A 154 -0.55 17.96 -5.90
N SER A 155 0.07 18.56 -4.88
CA SER A 155 1.53 18.78 -4.84
C SER A 155 2.16 18.16 -3.60
N ALA A 156 3.40 17.72 -3.73
CA ALA A 156 4.19 17.17 -2.62
C ALA A 156 5.04 18.25 -1.93
N GLU A 157 5.30 18.07 -0.64
CA GLU A 157 6.28 18.87 0.11
C GLU A 157 7.71 18.62 -0.39
N VAL A 158 8.55 19.66 -0.35
CA VAL A 158 10.01 19.53 -0.49
C VAL A 158 10.64 19.57 0.88
N HIS A 159 11.22 18.44 1.29
CA HIS A 159 12.11 18.41 2.43
C HIS A 159 13.45 19.00 1.99
N ASN A 160 13.74 20.24 2.40
CA ASN A 160 15.01 20.93 2.08
C ASN A 160 16.18 20.32 2.87
N LEU A 161 16.50 19.06 2.60
CA LEU A 161 17.53 18.28 3.29
C LEU A 161 18.76 18.10 2.40
N THR A 162 19.92 17.92 3.02
CA THR A 162 21.12 17.51 2.28
C THR A 162 21.02 16.02 1.93
N THR A 163 21.50 15.65 0.74
CA THR A 163 21.63 14.25 0.33
C THR A 163 22.99 13.65 0.72
N ASP A 164 23.91 14.46 1.27
CA ASP A 164 25.20 14.00 1.74
C ASP A 164 25.04 12.99 2.87
N GLY A 165 25.56 11.77 2.67
CA GLY A 165 25.48 10.68 3.64
C GLY A 165 24.16 9.92 3.65
N ALA A 166 23.21 10.26 2.77
CA ALA A 166 21.94 9.53 2.64
C ALA A 166 22.19 8.05 2.26
N ILE A 167 21.54 7.14 2.98
CA ILE A 167 21.58 5.70 2.70
C ILE A 167 20.20 5.29 2.20
N CYS A 168 20.07 5.12 0.88
CA CYS A 168 18.83 4.68 0.26
C CYS A 168 18.93 3.20 -0.15
N PRO A 169 17.84 2.42 -0.02
CA PRO A 169 17.77 1.06 -0.58
C PRO A 169 17.98 1.04 -2.09
N ASN A 170 18.47 -0.09 -2.62
CA ASN A 170 18.57 -0.27 -4.07
C ASN A 170 17.17 -0.39 -4.68
N GLY A 171 16.94 0.29 -5.80
CA GLY A 171 15.68 0.24 -6.56
C GLY A 171 15.13 1.62 -6.92
N ASP A 172 13.89 1.66 -7.38
CA ASP A 172 13.20 2.90 -7.77
C ASP A 172 12.64 3.65 -6.55
N PHE A 173 13.52 4.44 -5.93
CA PHE A 173 13.21 5.36 -4.83
C PHE A 173 13.67 6.78 -5.16
N ILE A 174 13.05 7.77 -4.50
CA ILE A 174 13.46 9.17 -4.62
C ILE A 174 14.03 9.60 -3.27
N VAL A 175 15.33 9.90 -3.25
CA VAL A 175 16.00 10.36 -2.02
C VAL A 175 15.64 11.82 -1.78
N GLU A 176 15.09 12.11 -0.60
CA GLU A 176 14.77 13.48 -0.20
C GLU A 176 15.89 14.09 0.66
N GLY A 177 16.59 13.27 1.45
CA GLY A 177 17.82 13.65 2.15
C GLY A 177 17.91 13.12 3.57
N VAL A 178 18.82 13.70 4.36
CA VAL A 178 19.14 13.28 5.74
C VAL A 178 18.54 14.25 6.76
N THR A 179 17.79 13.73 7.73
CA THR A 179 17.20 14.48 8.85
C THR A 179 18.07 14.43 10.11
N ASN A 180 18.00 15.49 10.92
CA ASN A 180 18.65 15.54 12.23
C ASN A 180 17.90 14.74 13.32
N ILE A 181 16.70 14.22 13.02
CA ILE A 181 15.89 13.41 13.93
C ILE A 181 15.86 11.99 13.38
N PRO A 182 16.78 11.11 13.79
CA PRO A 182 16.81 9.73 13.31
C PRO A 182 15.63 8.92 13.87
N LEU A 183 15.17 7.95 13.08
CA LEU A 183 14.12 7.02 13.47
C LEU A 183 14.53 6.16 14.66
N SER A 184 13.71 6.20 15.70
CA SER A 184 13.78 5.27 16.83
C SER A 184 13.09 3.94 16.48
N ALA A 185 13.87 2.86 16.37
CA ALA A 185 13.39 1.52 16.02
C ALA A 185 13.83 0.46 17.05
N ALA A 186 13.02 -0.58 17.22
CA ALA A 186 13.36 -1.70 18.10
C ALA A 186 14.52 -2.52 17.53
N SER A 187 15.55 -2.74 18.34
CA SER A 187 16.75 -3.50 17.98
C SER A 187 16.81 -4.91 18.58
N ARG A 188 15.89 -5.24 19.48
CA ARG A 188 15.88 -6.50 20.23
C ARG A 188 14.52 -7.18 20.12
N THR A 189 14.54 -8.49 19.90
CA THR A 189 13.32 -9.29 19.87
C THR A 189 12.67 -9.36 21.26
N LYS A 190 11.34 -9.37 21.28
CA LYS A 190 10.55 -9.67 22.48
C LYS A 190 10.02 -11.11 22.46
N ILE A 191 10.62 -11.99 21.66
CA ILE A 191 10.21 -13.39 21.53
C ILE A 191 11.31 -14.26 22.15
N GLU A 192 10.91 -15.15 23.05
CA GLU A 192 11.83 -16.07 23.74
C GLU A 192 11.25 -17.50 23.82
N PRO A 193 12.11 -18.52 24.06
CA PRO A 193 11.66 -19.88 24.28
C PRO A 193 10.63 -20.00 25.41
N SER A 194 9.64 -20.87 25.23
CA SER A 194 8.67 -21.23 26.26
C SER A 194 9.28 -22.22 27.28
N LEU A 195 8.54 -22.52 28.36
CA LEU A 195 8.95 -23.51 29.36
C LEU A 195 9.11 -24.94 28.81
N ILE A 196 8.46 -25.22 27.66
CA ILE A 196 8.45 -26.52 26.96
C ILE A 196 9.07 -26.42 25.56
N PHE A 197 9.92 -25.43 25.31
CA PHE A 197 10.61 -25.29 24.03
C PHE A 197 11.38 -26.57 23.67
N GLY A 198 11.12 -27.10 22.46
CA GLY A 198 11.79 -28.29 21.93
C GLY A 198 11.34 -29.61 22.55
N GLU A 199 10.35 -29.61 23.46
CA GLU A 199 9.95 -30.82 24.20
C GLU A 199 9.06 -31.77 23.41
N PHE A 200 8.24 -31.23 22.51
CA PHE A 200 7.26 -32.01 21.74
C PHE A 200 7.61 -32.07 20.26
N THR A 201 8.11 -30.96 19.71
CA THR A 201 8.55 -30.84 18.33
C THR A 201 9.80 -29.98 18.29
N GLU A 202 10.69 -30.26 17.35
CA GLU A 202 11.79 -29.35 17.03
C GLU A 202 11.23 -28.03 16.49
N ALA A 203 11.79 -26.91 16.93
CA ALA A 203 11.33 -25.60 16.49
C ALA A 203 11.65 -25.39 15.01
N ILE A 204 10.63 -25.12 14.20
CA ILE A 204 10.78 -24.89 12.75
C ILE A 204 10.94 -23.41 12.38
N THR A 205 10.72 -22.53 13.36
CA THR A 205 10.94 -21.08 13.22
C THR A 205 11.91 -20.56 14.28
N LYS A 206 12.45 -19.37 14.09
CA LYS A 206 13.19 -18.63 15.12
C LYS A 206 12.92 -17.12 15.01
N PRO A 207 13.21 -16.31 16.04
CA PRO A 207 13.04 -14.86 15.98
C PRO A 207 13.87 -14.27 14.84
N ALA A 208 13.27 -13.36 14.08
CA ALA A 208 13.95 -12.68 12.99
C ALA A 208 15.02 -11.70 13.50
N TYR A 209 16.09 -11.50 12.73
CA TYR A 209 17.10 -10.50 13.05
C TYR A 209 16.53 -9.09 12.85
N LEU A 210 16.71 -8.23 13.86
CA LEU A 210 16.27 -6.82 13.88
C LEU A 210 17.42 -5.82 13.72
N GLN A 211 18.64 -6.34 13.52
CA GLN A 211 19.87 -5.58 13.30
C GLN A 211 20.76 -6.33 12.30
N PRO A 212 21.75 -5.65 11.69
CA PRO A 212 22.76 -6.33 10.90
C PRO A 212 23.43 -7.47 11.66
N PHE A 213 23.61 -8.60 11.00
CA PHE A 213 24.21 -9.81 11.60
C PHE A 213 25.21 -10.43 10.63
N ARG A 214 26.09 -11.29 11.17
CA ARG A 214 27.00 -12.11 10.35
C ARG A 214 26.35 -13.46 10.09
N ASN A 215 26.24 -13.83 8.82
CA ASN A 215 25.73 -15.13 8.42
C ASN A 215 26.80 -16.24 8.58
N ALA A 216 26.45 -17.49 8.25
CA ALA A 216 27.35 -18.64 8.39
C ALA A 216 28.63 -18.52 7.55
N GLU A 217 28.57 -17.81 6.41
CA GLU A 217 29.71 -17.56 5.52
C GLU A 217 30.57 -16.36 5.97
N GLY A 218 30.18 -15.65 7.05
CA GLY A 218 30.90 -14.50 7.59
C GLY A 218 30.52 -13.14 6.99
N ASN A 219 29.58 -13.11 6.04
CA ASN A 219 29.07 -11.89 5.40
C ASN A 219 28.17 -11.10 6.35
N ILE A 220 28.30 -9.77 6.33
CA ILE A 220 27.39 -8.87 7.07
C ILE A 220 26.12 -8.67 6.23
N ILE A 221 24.98 -9.03 6.80
CA ILE A 221 23.67 -8.89 6.18
C ILE A 221 22.88 -7.85 6.97
N ASP A 222 22.40 -6.79 6.29
CA ASP A 222 21.42 -5.86 6.85
C ASP A 222 20.00 -6.30 6.43
N PRO A 223 19.21 -6.91 7.34
CA PRO A 223 17.88 -7.39 7.00
C PRO A 223 16.90 -6.27 6.62
N ALA A 224 17.14 -5.02 7.06
CA ALA A 224 16.30 -3.90 6.66
C ALA A 224 16.54 -3.52 5.21
N MET A 225 17.80 -3.44 4.76
CA MET A 225 18.11 -3.12 3.37
C MET A 225 17.54 -4.18 2.41
N LEU A 226 17.73 -5.47 2.71
CA LEU A 226 17.15 -6.57 1.92
C LEU A 226 15.61 -6.57 1.90
N GLY A 227 14.99 -6.11 2.98
CA GLY A 227 13.55 -5.95 3.03
C GLY A 227 13.08 -4.79 2.15
N LEU A 228 13.79 -3.66 2.22
CA LEU A 228 13.40 -2.40 1.59
C LEU A 228 13.53 -2.47 0.07
N GLU A 229 14.58 -3.13 -0.43
CA GLU A 229 14.78 -3.36 -1.86
C GLU A 229 13.56 -3.99 -2.56
N LYS A 230 12.71 -4.69 -1.82
CA LYS A 230 11.48 -5.29 -2.34
C LYS A 230 10.40 -4.30 -2.73
N ALA A 231 10.42 -3.08 -2.18
CA ALA A 231 9.53 -1.99 -2.58
C ALA A 231 10.15 -1.11 -3.69
N GLY A 232 11.40 -1.40 -4.09
CA GLY A 232 12.13 -0.68 -5.12
C GLY A 232 12.04 -1.32 -6.50
N GLY A 233 11.03 -2.17 -6.72
CA GLY A 233 10.80 -2.82 -8.00
C GLY A 233 10.45 -1.82 -9.12
N ARG A 234 10.49 -2.28 -10.37
CA ARG A 234 9.98 -1.48 -11.49
C ARG A 234 8.49 -1.68 -11.64
N GLN A 235 7.77 -0.60 -11.91
CA GLN A 235 6.36 -0.67 -12.26
C GLN A 235 6.17 -1.01 -13.73
N VAL A 236 5.10 -1.75 -14.01
CA VAL A 236 4.59 -1.95 -15.37
C VAL A 236 3.56 -0.86 -15.68
N LEU A 237 3.59 -0.33 -16.90
CA LEU A 237 2.50 0.51 -17.40
C LEU A 237 1.30 -0.39 -17.74
N CYS A 238 0.22 -0.28 -16.97
CA CYS A 238 -0.96 -1.13 -17.12
C CYS A 238 -1.75 -0.80 -18.40
N ASN A 239 -2.47 -1.79 -18.93
CA ASN A 239 -3.45 -1.56 -19.99
C ASN A 239 -4.64 -0.78 -19.43
N VAL A 240 -4.77 0.48 -19.84
CA VAL A 240 -5.80 1.40 -19.38
C VAL A 240 -7.21 0.86 -19.65
N ASP A 241 -7.50 0.41 -20.87
CA ASP A 241 -8.85 -0.02 -21.26
C ASP A 241 -9.35 -1.18 -20.39
N ILE A 242 -8.50 -2.19 -20.16
CA ILE A 242 -8.81 -3.33 -19.29
C ILE A 242 -9.03 -2.85 -17.86
N LEU A 243 -8.15 -1.98 -17.34
CA LEU A 243 -8.22 -1.54 -15.96
C LEU A 243 -9.47 -0.67 -15.70
N THR A 244 -9.84 0.19 -16.65
CA THR A 244 -11.07 0.99 -16.60
C THR A 244 -12.32 0.10 -16.61
N GLU A 245 -12.37 -0.92 -17.48
CA GLU A 245 -13.49 -1.87 -17.52
C GLU A 245 -13.63 -2.63 -16.18
N VAL A 246 -12.52 -3.10 -15.62
CA VAL A 246 -12.51 -3.78 -14.31
C VAL A 246 -12.93 -2.83 -13.19
N CYS A 247 -12.47 -1.59 -13.19
CA CYS A 247 -12.87 -0.59 -12.20
C CYS A 247 -14.38 -0.33 -12.25
N ASN A 248 -14.96 -0.16 -13.44
CA ASN A 248 -16.40 0.05 -13.62
C ASN A 248 -17.22 -1.14 -13.12
N HIS A 249 -16.77 -2.37 -13.41
CA HIS A 249 -17.41 -3.58 -12.88
C HIS A 249 -17.31 -3.66 -11.35
N MET A 250 -16.15 -3.36 -10.76
CA MET A 250 -15.96 -3.39 -9.32
C MET A 250 -16.75 -2.31 -8.58
N LYS A 251 -16.90 -1.11 -9.16
CA LYS A 251 -17.80 -0.05 -8.66
C LYS A 251 -19.24 -0.56 -8.51
N GLN A 252 -19.77 -1.20 -9.55
CA GLN A 252 -21.13 -1.78 -9.51
C GLN A 252 -21.22 -2.94 -8.51
N LYS A 253 -20.23 -3.84 -8.52
CA LYS A 253 -20.23 -5.02 -7.65
C LYS A 253 -20.21 -4.64 -6.16
N MET A 254 -19.37 -3.69 -5.78
CA MET A 254 -19.25 -3.24 -4.39
C MET A 254 -20.50 -2.48 -3.91
N ASP A 255 -21.20 -1.77 -4.80
CA ASP A 255 -22.46 -1.09 -4.47
C ASP A 255 -23.63 -2.09 -4.36
N LEU A 256 -23.71 -3.10 -5.24
CA LEU A 256 -24.86 -4.02 -5.32
C LEU A 256 -24.81 -5.20 -4.34
N HIS A 257 -23.62 -5.73 -4.03
CA HIS A 257 -23.49 -6.97 -3.26
C HIS A 257 -23.28 -6.67 -1.77
N TYR A 258 -24.39 -6.38 -1.09
CA TYR A 258 -24.39 -6.11 0.34
C TYR A 258 -25.60 -6.72 1.04
N ASN A 259 -25.47 -6.90 2.36
CA ASN A 259 -26.52 -7.29 3.25
C ASN A 259 -27.49 -6.11 3.45
N MET A 260 -28.70 -6.26 2.89
CA MET A 260 -29.76 -5.24 2.96
C MET A 260 -30.23 -4.92 4.38
N SER A 261 -29.89 -5.73 5.40
CA SER A 261 -30.18 -5.41 6.80
C SER A 261 -29.28 -4.32 7.37
N ILE A 262 -28.24 -3.91 6.62
CA ILE A 262 -27.26 -2.92 7.06
C ILE A 262 -27.55 -1.58 6.37
N THR A 263 -27.77 -0.54 7.16
CA THR A 263 -28.00 0.82 6.68
C THR A 263 -26.70 1.44 6.17
N ARG A 264 -26.66 1.82 4.88
CA ARG A 264 -25.46 2.39 4.25
C ARG A 264 -25.01 3.70 4.90
N ASP A 265 -25.94 4.60 5.17
CA ASP A 265 -25.69 5.94 5.75
C ASP A 265 -24.98 5.87 7.13
N THR A 266 -25.11 4.74 7.84
CA THR A 266 -24.38 4.51 9.10
C THR A 266 -22.87 4.50 8.90
N TYR A 267 -22.42 4.03 7.73
CA TYR A 267 -21.02 3.81 7.36
C TYR A 267 -20.51 4.83 6.33
N ALA A 268 -21.35 5.21 5.37
CA ALA A 268 -21.03 6.18 4.35
C ALA A 268 -21.15 7.60 4.92
N ARG A 269 -20.19 8.00 5.73
CA ARG A 269 -20.11 9.34 6.32
C ARG A 269 -18.69 9.66 6.78
N VAL A 270 -18.42 10.95 6.96
CA VAL A 270 -17.25 11.40 7.71
C VAL A 270 -17.51 11.23 9.21
N MET A 271 -16.62 10.52 9.89
CA MET A 271 -16.73 10.30 11.34
C MET A 271 -16.26 11.53 12.13
N THR A 272 -16.62 11.58 13.40
CA THR A 272 -16.05 12.57 14.32
C THR A 272 -14.62 12.18 14.72
N TYR A 273 -13.83 13.16 15.17
CA TYR A 273 -12.48 12.90 15.73
C TYR A 273 -12.53 11.87 16.87
N LYS A 274 -13.53 11.95 17.75
CA LYS A 274 -13.68 11.02 18.87
C LYS A 274 -13.92 9.60 18.37
N GLU A 275 -14.84 9.40 17.44
CA GLU A 275 -15.12 8.08 16.85
C GLU A 275 -13.89 7.51 16.13
N ALA A 276 -13.13 8.35 15.40
CA ALA A 276 -11.90 7.91 14.74
C ALA A 276 -10.86 7.38 15.76
N VAL A 277 -10.81 7.95 16.97
CA VAL A 277 -9.90 7.56 18.05
C VAL A 277 -10.44 6.38 18.87
N GLN A 278 -11.62 6.51 19.48
CA GLN A 278 -12.16 5.53 20.43
C GLN A 278 -12.97 4.41 19.77
N GLY A 279 -13.19 4.50 18.46
CA GLY A 279 -14.11 3.63 17.75
C GLY A 279 -15.57 4.10 17.86
N ALA A 280 -16.44 3.39 17.15
CA ALA A 280 -17.89 3.52 17.24
C ALA A 280 -18.49 2.25 17.85
N ASN A 281 -19.79 2.27 18.14
CA ASN A 281 -20.50 1.09 18.64
C ASN A 281 -20.75 0.09 17.49
N ASP A 282 -19.69 -0.55 17.03
CA ASP A 282 -19.68 -1.47 15.89
C ASP A 282 -18.45 -2.40 15.99
N ASP A 283 -18.63 -3.68 15.65
CA ASP A 283 -17.61 -4.72 15.81
C ASP A 283 -16.34 -4.48 14.99
N PHE A 284 -16.44 -3.73 13.89
CA PHE A 284 -15.33 -3.47 12.98
C PHE A 284 -14.81 -2.03 13.06
N MET A 285 -15.52 -1.12 13.72
CA MET A 285 -15.04 0.24 14.02
C MET A 285 -14.37 0.33 15.39
N LYS A 286 -13.40 -0.55 15.66
CA LYS A 286 -12.69 -0.62 16.94
C LYS A 286 -11.78 0.58 17.20
N ALA A 287 -11.50 0.87 18.46
CA ALA A 287 -10.60 1.93 18.90
C ALA A 287 -9.15 1.81 18.37
N VAL A 288 -8.45 2.94 18.29
CA VAL A 288 -7.01 2.98 17.98
C VAL A 288 -6.22 2.23 19.06
N CYS A 289 -5.35 1.33 18.62
CA CYS A 289 -4.53 0.54 19.55
C CYS A 289 -3.45 1.39 20.23
N ARG A 290 -3.62 1.63 21.54
CA ARG A 290 -2.74 2.50 22.35
C ARG A 290 -1.33 1.94 22.57
N THR A 291 -1.14 0.63 22.47
CA THR A 291 0.16 -0.01 22.73
C THR A 291 1.11 0.01 21.52
N THR A 292 0.59 0.28 20.33
CA THR A 292 1.40 0.38 19.10
C THR A 292 2.13 1.73 19.03
N SER A 293 3.25 1.78 18.30
CA SER A 293 4.06 2.99 18.12
C SER A 293 3.22 4.18 17.61
N PRO A 294 3.44 5.42 18.08
CA PRO A 294 2.79 6.60 17.52
C PRO A 294 3.35 7.00 16.13
N GLY A 295 4.39 6.31 15.64
CA GLY A 295 5.03 6.58 14.34
C GLY A 295 5.96 7.79 14.37
N TYR A 296 6.60 8.11 13.24
CA TYR A 296 7.54 9.23 13.14
C TYR A 296 6.79 10.56 12.84
N PRO A 297 7.18 11.70 13.42
CA PRO A 297 8.29 11.89 14.36
C PRO A 297 7.89 11.65 15.83
N TRP A 298 6.63 11.33 16.13
CA TRP A 298 6.09 11.20 17.50
C TRP A 298 6.86 10.21 18.41
N ASN A 299 7.48 9.18 17.85
CA ASN A 299 8.30 8.21 18.59
C ASN A 299 9.80 8.56 18.66
N SER A 300 10.25 9.56 17.91
CA SER A 300 11.67 9.81 17.63
C SER A 300 12.11 11.21 18.05
N ASP A 301 11.26 12.23 17.87
CA ASP A 301 11.56 13.60 18.23
C ASP A 301 11.58 13.76 19.77
N PRO A 302 12.68 14.27 20.36
CA PRO A 302 12.80 14.55 21.79
C PRO A 302 11.65 15.39 22.37
N LYS A 303 11.02 16.26 21.57
CA LYS A 303 9.82 17.03 21.98
C LYS A 303 8.66 16.13 22.42
N HIS A 304 8.56 14.94 21.81
CA HIS A 304 7.51 13.96 22.06
C HIS A 304 7.93 12.86 23.03
N ALA A 305 9.12 12.97 23.63
CA ALA A 305 9.65 11.97 24.54
C ALA A 305 8.69 11.70 25.71
N THR A 306 8.46 10.42 25.98
CA THR A 306 7.57 9.95 27.04
C THR A 306 8.04 8.61 27.58
N LYS A 307 7.74 8.35 28.86
CA LYS A 307 7.96 7.03 29.50
C LYS A 307 6.76 6.09 29.32
N LEU A 308 5.65 6.59 28.77
CA LEU A 308 4.43 5.81 28.56
C LEU A 308 4.54 4.98 27.27
N PRO A 309 3.96 3.77 27.23
CA PRO A 309 4.04 2.91 26.06
C PRO A 309 3.16 3.41 24.91
N GLY A 310 3.69 3.34 23.69
CA GLY A 310 2.95 3.59 22.46
C GLY A 310 2.32 4.97 22.40
N LYS A 311 1.02 5.02 22.10
CA LYS A 311 0.20 6.24 21.99
C LYS A 311 -0.41 6.70 23.32
N SER A 312 -0.14 5.98 24.42
CA SER A 312 -0.78 6.24 25.73
C SER A 312 -0.57 7.66 26.27
N ALA A 313 0.51 8.34 25.87
CA ALA A 313 0.75 9.73 26.28
C ALA A 313 -0.23 10.74 25.66
N TRP A 314 -0.86 10.40 24.53
CA TRP A 314 -1.82 11.27 23.84
C TRP A 314 -3.27 10.78 23.98
N LEU A 315 -3.46 9.48 24.22
CA LEU A 315 -4.78 8.83 24.22
C LEU A 315 -5.25 8.36 25.61
N GLY A 316 -4.42 8.53 26.65
CA GLY A 316 -4.68 8.04 28.00
C GLY A 316 -4.46 6.54 28.17
N ARG A 317 -4.49 6.04 29.41
CA ARG A 317 -4.31 4.61 29.77
C ARG A 317 -5.56 3.94 30.36
N GLU A 318 -6.49 4.76 30.83
CA GLU A 318 -7.71 4.29 31.49
C GLU A 318 -8.71 3.74 30.47
N GLU A 319 -9.85 3.26 30.93
CA GLU A 319 -10.91 2.77 30.04
C GLU A 319 -11.39 3.88 29.08
N GLN A 320 -11.54 5.10 29.60
CA GLN A 320 -11.91 6.28 28.81
C GLN A 320 -10.68 6.87 28.10
N PHE A 321 -10.88 7.26 26.83
CA PHE A 321 -9.87 7.96 26.05
C PHE A 321 -9.69 9.40 26.53
N ASP A 322 -8.44 9.86 26.52
CA ASP A 322 -8.10 11.24 26.83
C ASP A 322 -8.27 12.13 25.59
N PHE A 323 -9.01 13.22 25.76
CA PHE A 323 -9.29 14.22 24.72
C PHE A 323 -8.99 15.65 25.18
N THR A 324 -8.48 15.82 26.41
CA THR A 324 -8.42 17.13 27.08
C THR A 324 -7.03 17.49 27.56
N SER A 325 -6.12 16.54 27.78
CA SER A 325 -4.75 16.88 28.15
C SER A 325 -4.02 17.65 27.05
N ASP A 326 -2.97 18.39 27.41
CA ASP A 326 -2.17 19.16 26.46
C ASP A 326 -1.62 18.28 25.32
N ARG A 327 -1.26 17.02 25.62
CA ARG A 327 -0.83 16.05 24.62
C ARG A 327 -1.98 15.65 23.71
N ALA A 328 -3.17 15.36 24.26
CA ALA A 328 -4.34 15.05 23.45
C ALA A 328 -4.72 16.21 22.50
N LEU A 329 -4.64 17.45 23.00
CA LEU A 329 -4.88 18.66 22.21
C LEU A 329 -3.79 18.90 21.15
N GLU A 330 -2.52 18.62 21.46
CA GLU A 330 -1.41 18.65 20.50
C GLU A 330 -1.68 17.68 19.33
N LEU A 331 -2.08 16.45 19.63
CA LEU A 331 -2.40 15.45 18.60
C LEU A 331 -3.61 15.88 17.76
N ARG A 332 -4.67 16.36 18.40
CA ARG A 332 -5.86 16.85 17.69
C ARG A 332 -5.51 17.99 16.73
N LYS A 333 -4.70 18.96 17.17
CA LYS A 333 -4.25 20.06 16.32
C LYS A 333 -3.44 19.55 15.11
N ALA A 334 -2.59 18.54 15.30
CA ALA A 334 -1.86 17.94 14.18
C ALA A 334 -2.78 17.25 13.17
N VAL A 335 -3.87 16.62 13.62
CA VAL A 335 -4.91 16.06 12.73
C VAL A 335 -5.65 17.16 11.97
N GLU A 336 -6.04 18.23 12.65
CA GLU A 336 -6.74 19.37 12.03
C GLU A 336 -5.86 20.10 11.00
N VAL A 337 -4.55 20.26 11.27
CA VAL A 337 -3.59 20.81 10.29
C VAL A 337 -3.47 19.92 9.06
N LEU A 338 -3.32 18.60 9.24
CA LEU A 338 -3.25 17.68 8.11
C LEU A 338 -4.54 17.71 7.27
N GLU A 339 -5.70 17.84 7.92
CA GLU A 339 -6.98 17.98 7.22
C GLU A 339 -7.05 19.26 6.38
N MET A 340 -6.54 20.38 6.89
CA MET A 340 -6.41 21.64 6.13
C MET A 340 -5.46 21.50 4.95
N ASP A 341 -4.31 20.82 5.12
CA ASP A 341 -3.37 20.55 4.02
C ASP A 341 -4.03 19.69 2.93
N CYS A 342 -4.83 18.69 3.33
CA CYS A 342 -5.58 17.86 2.40
C CYS A 342 -6.62 18.67 1.61
N LEU A 343 -7.40 19.54 2.27
CA LEU A 343 -8.32 20.47 1.60
C LEU A 343 -7.59 21.41 0.62
N ALA A 344 -6.34 21.75 0.94
CA ALA A 344 -5.48 22.57 0.10
C ALA A 344 -4.81 21.82 -1.06
N GLY A 345 -5.00 20.50 -1.19
CA GLY A 345 -4.32 19.70 -2.23
C GLY A 345 -2.81 19.50 -1.94
N ILE A 346 -2.40 19.51 -0.68
CA ILE A 346 -0.99 19.47 -0.28
C ILE A 346 -0.68 18.15 0.44
N GLN A 347 0.17 17.33 -0.15
CA GLN A 347 0.71 16.12 0.45
C GLN A 347 1.91 16.50 1.34
N LYS A 348 1.67 16.69 2.64
CA LYS A 348 2.67 17.17 3.60
C LYS A 348 2.59 16.49 4.97
N GLY A 349 3.71 16.37 5.67
CA GLY A 349 3.74 16.07 7.11
C GLY A 349 3.40 14.62 7.49
N VAL A 350 3.44 13.69 6.54
CA VAL A 350 3.21 12.25 6.77
C VAL A 350 4.42 11.47 6.27
N ILE A 351 5.20 10.95 7.21
CA ILE A 351 6.41 10.15 6.93
C ILE A 351 6.24 8.79 7.63
N CYS A 352 6.28 7.72 6.85
CA CYS A 352 6.14 6.35 7.32
C CYS A 352 7.47 5.83 7.89
N ALA A 353 7.44 5.24 9.07
CA ALA A 353 8.63 4.69 9.71
C ALA A 353 8.90 3.25 9.24
N ASP A 354 9.97 3.05 8.50
CA ASP A 354 10.36 1.71 8.04
C ASP A 354 11.12 0.97 9.12
N THR A 355 10.50 -0.10 9.65
CA THR A 355 11.04 -0.87 10.77
C THR A 355 10.89 -2.37 10.55
N LEU A 356 11.80 -3.15 11.13
CA LEU A 356 11.76 -4.60 11.04
C LEU A 356 10.71 -5.19 11.97
N LYS A 357 9.94 -6.14 11.46
CA LYS A 357 8.88 -6.82 12.23
C LYS A 357 9.49 -7.82 13.22
N ASP A 358 9.20 -7.63 14.50
CA ASP A 358 9.56 -8.57 15.57
C ASP A 358 8.60 -9.78 15.57
N GLU A 359 8.97 -10.77 14.77
CA GLU A 359 8.23 -12.00 14.58
C GLU A 359 9.14 -13.21 14.43
N ARG A 360 8.54 -14.40 14.50
CA ARG A 360 9.20 -15.65 14.14
C ARG A 360 9.08 -15.89 12.64
N ARG A 361 10.14 -16.43 12.04
CA ARG A 361 10.17 -16.81 10.63
C ARG A 361 10.79 -18.20 10.50
N PRO A 362 10.47 -18.95 9.42
CA PRO A 362 11.16 -20.20 9.13
C PRO A 362 12.68 -20.03 9.21
N ILE A 363 13.38 -20.98 9.82
CA ILE A 363 14.82 -20.86 10.13
C ILE A 363 15.61 -20.43 8.90
N ALA A 364 15.40 -21.10 7.75
CA ALA A 364 16.05 -20.76 6.49
C ALA A 364 15.81 -19.31 6.02
N LYS A 365 14.64 -18.72 6.30
CA LYS A 365 14.36 -17.31 5.98
C LYS A 365 15.08 -16.36 6.93
N VAL A 366 15.20 -16.71 8.22
CA VAL A 366 15.96 -15.91 9.19
C VAL A 366 17.45 -15.90 8.86
N ASP A 367 18.01 -17.08 8.56
CA ASP A 367 19.43 -17.22 8.22
C ASP A 367 19.81 -16.47 6.94
N ALA A 368 18.87 -16.39 5.99
CA ALA A 368 19.01 -15.57 4.79
C ALA A 368 18.71 -14.07 5.01
N GLY A 369 18.47 -13.61 6.24
CA GLY A 369 18.15 -12.21 6.55
C GLY A 369 16.80 -11.72 6.02
N LYS A 370 15.89 -12.62 5.63
CA LYS A 370 14.56 -12.30 5.05
C LYS A 370 13.53 -11.95 6.13
N THR A 371 13.88 -11.00 7.00
CA THR A 371 12.98 -10.35 7.95
C THR A 371 11.97 -9.50 7.18
N ARG A 372 10.71 -9.48 7.60
CA ARG A 372 9.70 -8.59 7.01
C ARG A 372 9.87 -7.19 7.57
N LEU A 373 9.71 -6.19 6.72
CA LEU A 373 9.54 -4.82 7.15
C LEU A 373 8.07 -4.52 7.37
N PHE A 374 7.81 -3.47 8.14
CA PHE A 374 6.56 -2.77 8.13
C PHE A 374 6.81 -1.26 8.15
N ALA A 375 6.04 -0.53 7.35
CA ALA A 375 6.11 0.92 7.22
C ALA A 375 5.01 1.55 8.09
N ALA A 376 5.34 1.95 9.32
CA ALA A 376 4.37 2.45 10.27
C ALA A 376 3.98 3.91 9.98
N CYS A 377 2.71 4.14 9.65
CA CYS A 377 2.18 5.49 9.47
C CYS A 377 2.09 6.25 10.81
N PRO A 378 2.22 7.58 10.79
CA PRO A 378 2.14 8.38 12.01
C PRO A 378 0.71 8.53 12.54
N GLN A 379 0.58 8.68 13.85
CA GLN A 379 -0.72 8.61 14.52
C GLN A 379 -1.73 9.68 14.08
N HIS A 380 -1.29 10.88 13.73
CA HIS A 380 -2.18 11.94 13.24
C HIS A 380 -2.78 11.57 11.87
N PHE A 381 -1.96 11.01 10.96
CA PHE A 381 -2.45 10.45 9.71
C PHE A 381 -3.41 9.28 9.94
N VAL A 382 -3.05 8.33 10.81
CA VAL A 382 -3.91 7.17 11.13
C VAL A 382 -5.29 7.61 11.61
N ILE A 383 -5.37 8.64 12.46
CA ILE A 383 -6.64 9.16 12.96
C ILE A 383 -7.44 9.84 11.85
N LEU A 384 -6.80 10.71 11.04
CA LEU A 384 -7.50 11.38 9.95
C LEU A 384 -7.98 10.40 8.88
N PHE A 385 -7.14 9.43 8.51
CA PHE A 385 -7.50 8.37 7.57
C PHE A 385 -8.70 7.58 8.08
N ARG A 386 -8.72 7.21 9.37
CA ARG A 386 -9.88 6.56 9.99
C ARG A 386 -11.12 7.44 9.97
N LYS A 387 -11.00 8.75 10.21
CA LYS A 387 -12.12 9.70 10.15
C LYS A 387 -12.87 9.64 8.81
N TYR A 388 -12.15 9.47 7.70
CA TYR A 388 -12.71 9.49 6.35
C TYR A 388 -13.01 8.12 5.75
N TYR A 389 -12.31 7.06 6.20
CA TYR A 389 -12.41 5.75 5.56
C TYR A 389 -12.98 4.65 6.47
N LEU A 390 -12.88 4.75 7.81
CA LEU A 390 -13.20 3.65 8.75
C LEU A 390 -14.60 3.04 8.51
N GLY A 391 -15.58 3.87 8.18
CA GLY A 391 -16.92 3.44 7.82
C GLY A 391 -16.94 2.45 6.63
N PHE A 392 -16.22 2.74 5.55
CA PHE A 392 -16.12 1.83 4.40
C PHE A 392 -15.44 0.49 4.77
N SER A 393 -14.38 0.49 5.59
CA SER A 393 -13.79 -0.79 6.03
C SER A 393 -14.78 -1.63 6.82
N ALA A 394 -15.52 -1.01 7.75
CA ALA A 394 -16.52 -1.73 8.51
C ALA A 394 -17.64 -2.26 7.60
N TRP A 395 -18.09 -1.47 6.63
CA TRP A 395 -19.02 -1.91 5.59
C TRP A 395 -18.52 -3.14 4.84
N VAL A 396 -17.27 -3.14 4.38
CA VAL A 396 -16.67 -4.29 3.69
C VAL A 396 -16.59 -5.52 4.60
N MET A 397 -16.23 -5.36 5.87
CA MET A 397 -16.10 -6.47 6.82
C MET A 397 -17.44 -7.06 7.26
N HIS A 398 -18.50 -6.24 7.36
CA HIS A 398 -19.86 -6.73 7.60
C HIS A 398 -20.41 -7.51 6.40
N ASN A 399 -20.01 -7.11 5.18
CA ASN A 399 -20.40 -7.76 3.93
C ASN A 399 -19.38 -8.80 3.45
N ARG A 400 -18.44 -9.20 4.32
CA ARG A 400 -17.36 -10.12 3.99
C ARG A 400 -17.89 -11.41 3.36
N ILE A 401 -17.05 -12.00 2.52
CA ILE A 401 -17.31 -13.20 1.72
C ILE A 401 -18.29 -12.92 0.58
N ASP A 402 -19.41 -12.23 0.79
CA ASP A 402 -20.34 -11.88 -0.30
C ASP A 402 -19.68 -10.93 -1.30
N ASN A 403 -19.00 -9.91 -0.77
CA ASN A 403 -18.19 -8.95 -1.53
C ASN A 403 -16.81 -9.47 -1.96
N GLU A 404 -16.53 -10.78 -1.84
CA GLU A 404 -15.25 -11.43 -2.17
C GLU A 404 -14.10 -11.13 -1.19
N VAL A 405 -14.30 -10.30 -0.18
CA VAL A 405 -13.28 -9.96 0.82
C VAL A 405 -13.53 -10.77 2.09
N ALA A 406 -12.57 -11.57 2.55
CA ALA A 406 -12.67 -12.40 3.76
C ALA A 406 -12.14 -11.71 5.03
N VAL A 407 -11.82 -10.41 4.96
CA VAL A 407 -11.34 -9.65 6.12
C VAL A 407 -12.45 -9.56 7.17
N GLY A 408 -12.13 -9.93 8.40
CA GLY A 408 -13.10 -10.03 9.50
C GLY A 408 -13.71 -11.42 9.69
N THR A 409 -13.40 -12.39 8.83
CA THR A 409 -13.90 -13.77 8.96
C THR A 409 -13.49 -14.42 10.29
N ASN A 410 -14.46 -15.05 10.96
CA ASN A 410 -14.22 -15.94 12.08
C ASN A 410 -14.13 -17.41 11.56
N PRO A 411 -12.97 -18.08 11.61
CA PRO A 411 -12.82 -19.45 11.11
C PRO A 411 -13.58 -20.49 11.96
N PHE A 412 -14.04 -20.11 13.16
CA PHE A 412 -14.84 -20.97 14.03
C PHE A 412 -16.35 -20.84 13.80
N SER A 413 -16.80 -19.87 12.99
CA SER A 413 -18.24 -19.65 12.71
C SER A 413 -18.66 -20.17 11.33
N TYR A 414 -19.95 -19.99 11.01
CA TYR A 414 -20.53 -20.24 9.68
C TYR A 414 -19.83 -19.52 8.51
N ASP A 415 -18.98 -18.52 8.80
CA ASP A 415 -18.18 -17.84 7.79
C ASP A 415 -17.34 -18.85 6.98
N TRP A 416 -16.73 -19.85 7.63
CA TRP A 416 -15.91 -20.83 6.93
C TRP A 416 -16.72 -21.69 5.97
N GLY A 417 -17.91 -22.12 6.39
CA GLY A 417 -18.86 -22.81 5.53
C GLY A 417 -19.37 -21.95 4.38
N LYS A 418 -19.51 -20.64 4.58
CA LYS A 418 -19.87 -19.68 3.53
C LYS A 418 -18.74 -19.55 2.49
N ILE A 419 -17.48 -19.48 2.93
CA ILE A 419 -16.31 -19.52 2.03
C ILE A 419 -16.29 -20.82 1.24
N ALA A 420 -16.44 -21.97 1.91
CA ALA A 420 -16.46 -23.29 1.25
C ALA A 420 -17.55 -23.38 0.17
N ARG A 421 -18.77 -22.90 0.46
CA ARG A 421 -19.86 -22.83 -0.53
C ARG A 421 -19.53 -21.89 -1.68
N LYS A 422 -18.94 -20.73 -1.39
CA LYS A 422 -18.51 -19.77 -2.43
C LYS A 422 -17.45 -20.36 -3.34
N LEU A 423 -16.56 -21.20 -2.82
CA LEU A 423 -15.51 -21.93 -3.55
C LEU A 423 -15.97 -23.26 -4.16
N ALA A 424 -17.26 -23.58 -4.07
CA ALA A 424 -17.87 -24.74 -4.75
C ALA A 424 -19.01 -24.33 -5.70
N LEU A 425 -19.28 -23.02 -5.83
CA LEU A 425 -20.43 -22.45 -6.53
C LEU A 425 -20.44 -22.75 -8.04
N LYS A 426 -19.26 -22.87 -8.65
CA LYS A 426 -19.06 -22.97 -10.11
C LYS A 426 -18.70 -24.39 -10.56
N GLY A 427 -18.43 -25.30 -9.63
CA GLY A 427 -17.96 -26.65 -9.91
C GLY A 427 -16.85 -27.07 -8.94
N PRO A 428 -16.18 -28.22 -9.18
CA PRO A 428 -15.21 -28.79 -8.25
C PRO A 428 -13.80 -28.20 -8.37
N LYS A 429 -13.52 -27.36 -9.38
CA LYS A 429 -12.17 -26.89 -9.72
C LYS A 429 -11.85 -25.58 -9.03
N VAL A 430 -10.73 -25.56 -8.32
CA VAL A 430 -10.28 -24.45 -7.49
C VAL A 430 -8.83 -24.11 -7.82
N ILE A 431 -8.52 -22.82 -7.86
CA ILE A 431 -7.17 -22.30 -7.90
C ILE A 431 -6.88 -21.68 -6.53
N ALA A 432 -5.72 -22.02 -5.98
CA ALA A 432 -5.14 -21.37 -4.82
C ALA A 432 -3.67 -21.15 -5.12
N GLY A 433 -3.24 -19.89 -5.16
CA GLY A 433 -1.87 -19.52 -5.47
C GLY A 433 -1.36 -18.43 -4.56
N ASP A 434 -0.04 -18.30 -4.56
CA ASP A 434 0.74 -17.49 -3.63
C ASP A 434 1.49 -16.41 -4.42
N PHE A 435 1.29 -15.15 -4.03
CA PHE A 435 2.04 -14.03 -4.60
C PHE A 435 3.41 -13.91 -3.94
N SER A 436 4.44 -13.75 -4.74
CA SER A 436 5.75 -13.35 -4.24
C SER A 436 5.80 -11.83 -4.12
N ASN A 437 6.09 -11.33 -2.92
CA ASN A 437 6.28 -9.89 -2.66
C ASN A 437 5.09 -9.02 -3.08
N PHE A 438 3.85 -9.47 -2.77
CA PHE A 438 2.64 -8.76 -3.16
C PHE A 438 2.66 -7.27 -2.77
N ASP A 439 2.88 -6.96 -1.49
CA ASP A 439 2.88 -5.58 -0.97
C ASP A 439 3.86 -4.66 -1.69
N GLY A 440 5.06 -5.17 -2.02
CA GLY A 440 6.11 -4.41 -2.72
C GLY A 440 5.95 -4.35 -4.24
N SER A 441 4.91 -5.00 -4.79
CA SER A 441 4.66 -5.06 -6.24
C SER A 441 3.34 -4.38 -6.62
N LEU A 442 2.66 -3.71 -5.68
CA LEU A 442 1.39 -3.04 -5.94
C LEU A 442 1.62 -1.84 -6.86
N ASN A 443 0.99 -1.91 -8.03
CA ASN A 443 1.05 -0.88 -9.06
C ASN A 443 0.24 0.38 -8.69
N SER A 444 0.79 1.57 -8.95
CA SER A 444 0.14 2.85 -8.62
C SER A 444 -1.18 3.07 -9.38
N MET A 445 -1.25 2.73 -10.68
CA MET A 445 -2.47 2.91 -11.48
C MET A 445 -3.61 2.07 -10.91
N VAL A 446 -3.33 0.82 -10.52
CA VAL A 446 -4.35 -0.07 -9.93
C VAL A 446 -4.77 0.45 -8.55
N LEU A 447 -3.85 0.96 -7.72
CA LEU A 447 -4.19 1.59 -6.44
C LEU A 447 -5.10 2.81 -6.59
N TRP A 448 -4.90 3.63 -7.63
CA TRP A 448 -5.79 4.75 -7.96
C TRP A 448 -7.17 4.26 -8.42
N HIS A 449 -7.25 3.17 -9.19
CA HIS A 449 -8.55 2.58 -9.53
C HIS A 449 -9.24 1.89 -8.34
N VAL A 450 -8.49 1.46 -7.31
CA VAL A 450 -9.08 1.04 -6.03
C VAL A 450 -9.69 2.23 -5.31
N PHE A 451 -9.01 3.39 -5.28
CA PHE A 451 -9.58 4.64 -4.75
C PHE A 451 -10.92 4.96 -5.42
N ASP A 452 -10.98 4.89 -6.75
CA ASP A 452 -12.19 5.12 -7.52
C ASP A 452 -13.37 4.20 -7.13
N VAL A 453 -13.10 2.94 -6.79
CA VAL A 453 -14.14 2.01 -6.31
C VAL A 453 -14.69 2.45 -4.95
N ILE A 454 -13.81 2.88 -4.04
CA ILE A 454 -14.19 3.35 -2.70
C ILE A 454 -14.92 4.70 -2.80
N GLU A 455 -14.40 5.63 -3.61
CA GLU A 455 -14.97 6.97 -3.76
C GLU A 455 -16.36 6.91 -4.39
N TYR A 456 -16.55 6.08 -5.41
CA TYR A 456 -17.88 5.82 -6.00
C TYR A 456 -18.90 5.33 -4.97
N TRP A 457 -18.46 4.50 -4.01
CA TRP A 457 -19.34 4.05 -2.93
C TRP A 457 -19.72 5.20 -1.99
N TYR A 458 -18.79 6.09 -1.64
CA TYR A 458 -19.11 7.29 -0.85
C TYR A 458 -20.02 8.26 -1.62
N GLU A 459 -19.72 8.56 -2.88
CA GLU A 459 -20.51 9.47 -3.72
C GLU A 459 -21.99 9.07 -3.78
N ARG A 460 -22.27 7.76 -3.82
CA ARG A 460 -23.64 7.25 -3.91
C ARG A 460 -24.38 7.15 -2.60
N ASN A 461 -23.64 6.99 -1.49
CA ASN A 461 -24.22 6.52 -0.24
C ASN A 461 -24.00 7.49 0.93
N ASP A 462 -23.11 8.48 0.82
CA ASP A 462 -22.92 9.50 1.85
C ASP A 462 -23.94 10.64 1.66
N PRO A 463 -24.93 10.79 2.57
CA PRO A 463 -25.96 11.84 2.45
C PRO A 463 -25.38 13.25 2.61
N THR A 464 -24.15 13.37 3.08
CA THR A 464 -23.41 14.63 3.26
C THR A 464 -22.24 14.78 2.30
N TYR A 465 -22.18 13.94 1.26
CA TYR A 465 -21.11 13.98 0.27
C TYR A 465 -20.90 15.39 -0.30
N CYS A 466 -19.65 15.85 -0.32
CA CYS A 466 -19.28 17.13 -0.89
C CYS A 466 -17.84 17.09 -1.43
N LEU A 467 -17.46 18.13 -2.17
CA LEU A 467 -16.12 18.25 -2.76
C LEU A 467 -15.01 18.22 -1.69
N ASP A 468 -15.23 18.82 -0.53
CA ASP A 468 -14.25 18.82 0.56
C ASP A 468 -13.97 17.40 1.06
N HIS A 469 -15.00 16.56 1.16
CA HIS A 469 -14.84 15.15 1.55
C HIS A 469 -14.01 14.39 0.51
N TYR A 470 -14.29 14.59 -0.77
CA TYR A 470 -13.54 14.01 -1.89
C TYR A 470 -12.07 14.44 -1.85
N LEU A 471 -11.79 15.74 -1.73
CA LEU A 471 -10.42 16.28 -1.71
C LEU A 471 -9.62 15.71 -0.54
N VAL A 472 -10.22 15.63 0.65
CA VAL A 472 -9.52 15.05 1.80
C VAL A 472 -9.22 13.57 1.58
N ARG A 473 -10.19 12.79 1.08
CA ARG A 473 -9.98 11.39 0.74
C ARG A 473 -8.87 11.21 -0.31
N GLN A 474 -8.89 11.99 -1.39
CA GLN A 474 -7.92 11.92 -2.48
C GLN A 474 -6.48 12.22 -2.01
N VAL A 475 -6.28 13.28 -1.21
CA VAL A 475 -4.93 13.64 -0.72
C VAL A 475 -4.44 12.64 0.33
N LEU A 476 -5.32 12.14 1.20
CA LEU A 476 -4.99 11.03 2.09
C LEU A 476 -4.58 9.77 1.31
N TRP A 477 -5.19 9.51 0.15
CA TRP A 477 -4.83 8.40 -0.73
C TRP A 477 -3.45 8.61 -1.38
N THR A 478 -3.14 9.85 -1.76
CA THR A 478 -1.81 10.20 -2.27
C THR A 478 -0.70 9.87 -1.26
N HIS A 479 -0.95 10.11 0.04
CA HIS A 479 -0.01 9.77 1.10
C HIS A 479 0.29 8.27 1.22
N ILE A 480 -0.51 7.39 0.60
CA ILE A 480 -0.25 5.93 0.58
C ILE A 480 0.33 5.43 -0.75
N VAL A 481 -0.09 5.93 -1.92
CA VAL A 481 0.35 5.39 -3.23
C VAL A 481 1.81 5.72 -3.56
N ASN A 482 2.27 6.90 -3.15
CA ASN A 482 3.66 7.35 -3.30
C ASN A 482 4.16 7.86 -1.96
N SER A 483 4.10 7.00 -0.95
CA SER A 483 4.38 7.34 0.44
C SER A 483 5.83 7.79 0.64
N VAL A 484 6.01 8.71 1.58
CA VAL A 484 7.33 9.17 2.06
C VAL A 484 7.70 8.36 3.29
N HIS A 485 8.95 7.92 3.37
CA HIS A 485 9.47 7.00 4.38
C HIS A 485 10.72 7.54 5.05
N ILE A 486 11.01 7.00 6.23
CA ILE A 486 12.28 7.17 6.91
C ILE A 486 12.86 5.82 7.32
N TYR A 487 14.15 5.63 7.06
CA TYR A 487 14.96 4.56 7.60
C TYR A 487 16.27 5.14 8.14
N LYS A 488 16.57 4.85 9.42
CA LYS A 488 17.62 5.54 10.18
C LYS A 488 17.39 7.06 10.12
N ASP A 489 18.26 7.81 9.47
CA ASP A 489 18.22 9.25 9.30
C ASP A 489 17.88 9.69 7.87
N THR A 490 17.67 8.75 6.95
CA THR A 490 17.41 9.06 5.54
C THR A 490 15.91 9.04 5.26
N ILE A 491 15.41 10.15 4.69
CA ILE A 491 14.06 10.29 4.18
C ILE A 491 14.06 10.06 2.66
N TYR A 492 13.12 9.26 2.19
CA TYR A 492 12.98 8.89 0.78
C TYR A 492 11.53 8.54 0.47
N GLN A 493 11.13 8.72 -0.79
CA GLN A 493 9.80 8.43 -1.28
C GLN A 493 9.81 7.11 -2.07
N TRP A 494 8.77 6.30 -1.85
CA TRP A 494 8.48 5.13 -2.68
C TRP A 494 7.76 5.57 -3.95
N THR A 495 8.15 5.01 -5.09
CA THR A 495 7.53 5.33 -6.39
C THR A 495 6.20 4.61 -6.61
N HIS A 496 5.88 3.61 -5.78
CA HIS A 496 4.67 2.80 -5.83
C HIS A 496 4.48 2.04 -4.52
N SER A 497 3.55 1.09 -4.55
CA SER A 497 3.10 0.33 -3.40
C SER A 497 2.36 1.17 -2.36
N GLN A 498 2.02 0.56 -1.24
CA GLN A 498 1.47 1.27 -0.09
C GLN A 498 2.22 0.89 1.19
N PRO A 499 2.28 1.79 2.19
CA PRO A 499 2.90 1.48 3.46
C PRO A 499 2.04 0.49 4.24
N SER A 500 2.61 -0.63 4.66
CA SER A 500 1.88 -1.72 5.35
C SER A 500 1.28 -1.34 6.72
N GLY A 501 1.65 -0.16 7.26
CA GLY A 501 1.09 0.41 8.50
C GLY A 501 -0.11 1.32 8.26
N ASN A 502 -0.58 1.45 7.01
CA ASN A 502 -1.84 2.08 6.68
C ASN A 502 -2.99 1.33 7.40
N PRO A 503 -3.93 2.02 8.08
CA PRO A 503 -5.06 1.39 8.77
C PRO A 503 -5.93 0.50 7.87
N PHE A 504 -5.89 0.72 6.55
CA PHE A 504 -6.72 0.05 5.56
C PHE A 504 -5.97 -0.99 4.73
N THR A 505 -4.69 -1.25 5.01
CA THR A 505 -3.78 -2.05 4.18
C THR A 505 -4.45 -3.31 3.62
N VAL A 506 -5.04 -4.14 4.50
CA VAL A 506 -5.62 -5.43 4.12
C VAL A 506 -6.88 -5.29 3.26
N ILE A 507 -7.72 -4.27 3.48
CA ILE A 507 -8.93 -4.03 2.69
C ILE A 507 -8.54 -3.59 1.28
N ILE A 508 -7.60 -2.64 1.18
CA ILE A 508 -7.06 -2.16 -0.11
C ILE A 508 -6.45 -3.34 -0.88
N ASN A 509 -5.62 -4.14 -0.22
CA ASN A 509 -4.97 -5.30 -0.82
C ASN A 509 -5.98 -6.33 -1.33
N SER A 510 -7.06 -6.61 -0.59
CA SER A 510 -8.11 -7.54 -1.05
C SER A 510 -8.84 -7.05 -2.30
N ILE A 511 -9.24 -5.77 -2.32
CA ILE A 511 -9.91 -5.16 -3.48
C ILE A 511 -8.95 -5.13 -4.69
N TYR A 512 -7.70 -4.73 -4.46
CA TYR A 512 -6.63 -4.74 -5.46
C TYR A 512 -6.45 -6.14 -6.06
N ASN A 513 -6.35 -7.17 -5.20
CA ASN A 513 -6.20 -8.56 -5.61
C ASN A 513 -7.38 -9.01 -6.51
N SER A 514 -8.60 -8.74 -6.06
CA SER A 514 -9.82 -9.02 -6.85
C SER A 514 -9.83 -8.31 -8.21
N MET A 515 -9.29 -7.10 -8.31
CA MET A 515 -9.15 -6.35 -9.57
C MET A 515 -8.10 -6.96 -10.50
N ILE A 516 -6.89 -7.26 -10.02
CA ILE A 516 -5.83 -7.81 -10.88
C ILE A 516 -6.19 -9.21 -11.42
N LEU A 517 -6.96 -10.00 -10.68
CA LEU A 517 -7.47 -11.30 -11.16
C LEU A 517 -8.41 -11.14 -12.36
N ARG A 518 -9.26 -10.10 -12.35
CA ARG A 518 -10.14 -9.75 -13.48
C ARG A 518 -9.37 -9.15 -14.66
N CYS A 519 -8.36 -8.34 -14.37
CA CYS A 519 -7.46 -7.80 -15.38
C CYS A 519 -6.72 -8.94 -16.11
N ALA A 520 -6.23 -9.93 -15.37
CA ALA A 520 -5.59 -11.13 -15.92
C ALA A 520 -6.57 -11.95 -16.77
N TYR A 521 -7.82 -12.13 -16.34
CA TYR A 521 -8.86 -12.78 -17.15
C TYR A 521 -9.06 -12.09 -18.50
N LEU A 522 -9.31 -10.77 -18.52
CA LEU A 522 -9.49 -10.02 -19.76
C LEU A 522 -8.23 -10.03 -20.64
N THR A 523 -7.05 -10.06 -20.03
CA THR A 523 -5.78 -10.21 -20.77
C THR A 523 -5.70 -11.54 -21.50
N ILE A 524 -6.01 -12.64 -20.80
CA ILE A 524 -6.03 -14.00 -21.37
C ILE A 524 -7.05 -14.09 -22.50
N VAL A 525 -8.27 -13.61 -22.27
CA VAL A 525 -9.35 -13.62 -23.26
C VAL A 525 -8.99 -12.76 -24.47
N SER A 526 -8.44 -11.55 -24.28
CA SER A 526 -8.01 -10.68 -25.37
C SER A 526 -6.98 -11.35 -26.28
N LYS A 527 -6.01 -12.06 -25.70
CA LYS A 527 -5.01 -12.82 -26.45
C LYS A 527 -5.63 -13.99 -27.20
N GLY A 528 -6.50 -14.76 -26.53
CA GLY A 528 -7.19 -15.88 -27.16
C GLY A 528 -8.16 -15.47 -28.28
N ILE A 529 -8.72 -14.26 -28.22
CA ILE A 529 -9.52 -13.72 -29.33
C ILE A 529 -8.61 -13.38 -30.52
N LYS A 530 -7.45 -12.76 -30.27
CA LYS A 530 -6.48 -12.41 -31.32
C LYS A 530 -5.93 -13.62 -32.05
N ASP A 531 -5.68 -14.73 -31.34
CA ASP A 531 -5.23 -16.00 -31.92
C ASP A 531 -6.37 -16.94 -32.36
N LYS A 532 -7.63 -16.51 -32.16
CA LYS A 532 -8.87 -17.24 -32.51
C LYS A 532 -9.10 -18.54 -31.72
N SER A 533 -8.47 -18.71 -30.56
CA SER A 533 -8.72 -19.82 -29.64
C SER A 533 -9.88 -19.59 -28.67
N ILE A 534 -10.30 -18.33 -28.47
CA ILE A 534 -11.39 -17.93 -27.57
C ILE A 534 -12.40 -17.07 -28.33
N ASP A 535 -13.69 -17.35 -28.15
CA ASP A 535 -14.77 -16.57 -28.74
C ASP A 535 -14.90 -15.18 -28.11
N MET A 536 -15.25 -14.17 -28.91
CA MET A 536 -15.38 -12.77 -28.48
C MET A 536 -16.36 -12.58 -27.32
N SER A 537 -17.39 -13.43 -27.21
CA SER A 537 -18.38 -13.38 -26.12
C SER A 537 -17.75 -13.54 -24.72
N TRP A 538 -16.58 -14.15 -24.61
CA TRP A 538 -15.86 -14.29 -23.34
C TRP A 538 -15.22 -12.98 -22.86
N TYR A 539 -15.09 -11.95 -23.70
CA TYR A 539 -14.57 -10.64 -23.27
C TYR A 539 -15.67 -9.89 -22.50
N SER A 540 -15.99 -10.36 -21.30
CA SER A 540 -17.05 -9.80 -20.46
C SER A 540 -16.81 -10.17 -19.00
N LEU A 541 -16.88 -9.18 -18.12
CA LEU A 541 -16.82 -9.42 -16.66
C LEU A 541 -18.12 -10.03 -16.10
N THR A 542 -19.23 -9.94 -16.85
CA THR A 542 -20.44 -10.74 -16.55
C THR A 542 -20.16 -12.23 -16.75
N ASN A 543 -19.42 -12.61 -17.80
CA ASN A 543 -19.00 -14.00 -17.98
C ASN A 543 -17.97 -14.43 -16.93
N PHE A 544 -17.07 -13.53 -16.52
CA PHE A 544 -16.22 -13.78 -15.35
C PHE A 544 -17.04 -14.14 -14.12
N ASP A 545 -17.99 -13.29 -13.69
CA ASP A 545 -18.79 -13.55 -12.48
C ASP A 545 -19.72 -14.78 -12.63
N LYS A 546 -20.15 -15.10 -13.85
CA LYS A 546 -20.95 -16.29 -14.13
C LYS A 546 -20.14 -17.58 -13.95
N HIS A 547 -18.87 -17.59 -14.35
CA HIS A 547 -18.04 -18.79 -14.43
C HIS A 547 -16.93 -18.87 -13.38
N VAL A 548 -16.65 -17.78 -12.66
CA VAL A 548 -15.59 -17.64 -11.67
C VAL A 548 -16.18 -17.07 -10.37
N SER A 549 -15.73 -17.60 -9.24
CA SER A 549 -16.06 -17.11 -7.90
C SER A 549 -14.77 -16.87 -7.12
N VAL A 550 -14.60 -15.68 -6.54
CA VAL A 550 -13.33 -15.23 -5.94
C VAL A 550 -13.50 -15.01 -4.43
N ILE A 551 -12.46 -15.35 -3.67
CA ILE A 551 -12.29 -14.91 -2.28
C ILE A 551 -10.86 -14.38 -2.09
N THR A 552 -10.70 -13.27 -1.36
CA THR A 552 -9.42 -12.60 -1.12
C THR A 552 -9.27 -12.20 0.36
N TYR A 553 -8.04 -12.24 0.86
CA TYR A 553 -7.64 -11.67 2.13
C TYR A 553 -6.22 -11.11 1.98
N GLY A 554 -6.13 -9.82 1.63
CA GLY A 554 -4.87 -9.21 1.26
C GLY A 554 -4.28 -9.89 0.01
N ASP A 555 -3.10 -10.47 0.15
CA ASP A 555 -2.41 -11.26 -0.88
C ASP A 555 -3.00 -12.67 -1.07
N ASP A 556 -3.51 -13.28 0.00
CA ASP A 556 -4.09 -14.63 -0.05
C ASP A 556 -5.40 -14.63 -0.86
N ASN A 557 -5.57 -15.60 -1.76
CA ASN A 557 -6.74 -15.69 -2.62
C ASN A 557 -7.06 -17.13 -3.05
N CYS A 558 -8.34 -17.39 -3.29
CA CYS A 558 -8.79 -18.62 -3.93
C CYS A 558 -9.87 -18.31 -4.97
N LEU A 559 -9.85 -19.04 -6.08
CA LEU A 559 -10.82 -18.91 -7.16
C LEU A 559 -11.47 -20.26 -7.44
N ASN A 560 -12.80 -20.30 -7.54
CA ASN A 560 -13.53 -21.45 -8.04
C ASN A 560 -14.00 -21.20 -9.46
N ILE A 561 -13.72 -22.15 -10.35
CA ILE A 561 -13.80 -21.97 -11.80
C ILE A 561 -14.65 -23.08 -12.40
N SER A 562 -15.56 -22.71 -13.29
CA SER A 562 -16.41 -23.66 -14.00
C SER A 562 -15.67 -24.44 -15.09
N ASP A 563 -16.25 -25.58 -15.49
CA ASP A 563 -15.72 -26.41 -16.57
C ASP A 563 -15.66 -25.69 -17.93
N ASP A 564 -16.51 -24.69 -18.14
CA ASP A 564 -16.64 -23.98 -19.41
C ASP A 564 -15.44 -23.08 -19.74
N CYS A 565 -14.72 -22.59 -18.71
CA CYS A 565 -13.60 -21.67 -18.91
C CYS A 565 -12.25 -22.17 -18.38
N ILE A 566 -12.20 -23.25 -17.60
CA ILE A 566 -10.93 -23.76 -17.04
C ILE A 566 -9.90 -24.17 -18.09
N SER A 567 -10.33 -24.51 -19.32
CA SER A 567 -9.42 -24.86 -20.41
C SER A 567 -8.46 -23.73 -20.77
N PHE A 568 -8.91 -22.47 -20.66
CA PHE A 568 -8.12 -21.28 -20.99
C PHE A 568 -7.87 -20.35 -19.80
N PHE A 569 -8.67 -20.42 -18.73
CA PHE A 569 -8.51 -19.66 -17.50
C PHE A 569 -8.21 -20.60 -16.33
N ASN A 570 -6.93 -20.95 -16.17
CA ASN A 570 -6.41 -21.85 -15.15
C ASN A 570 -5.14 -21.27 -14.49
N GLN A 571 -4.52 -22.01 -13.55
CA GLN A 571 -3.35 -21.54 -12.80
C GLN A 571 -2.17 -21.13 -13.71
N GLU A 572 -1.88 -21.88 -14.78
CA GLU A 572 -0.75 -21.59 -15.68
C GLU A 572 -0.95 -20.28 -16.45
N THR A 573 -2.15 -20.13 -17.04
CA THR A 573 -2.50 -18.93 -17.80
C THR A 573 -2.62 -17.70 -16.90
N LEU A 574 -3.16 -17.88 -15.68
CA LEU A 574 -3.29 -16.83 -14.68
C LEU A 574 -1.92 -16.35 -14.21
N THR A 575 -1.00 -17.26 -13.90
CA THR A 575 0.39 -16.92 -13.55
C THR A 575 1.07 -16.11 -14.65
N SER A 576 0.92 -16.52 -15.91
CA SER A 576 1.52 -15.84 -17.05
C SER A 576 0.95 -14.43 -17.24
N ALA A 577 -0.38 -14.28 -17.12
CA ALA A 577 -1.04 -13.01 -17.28
C ALA A 577 -0.73 -12.04 -16.13
N LEU A 578 -0.73 -12.51 -14.87
CA LEU A 578 -0.41 -11.66 -13.71
C LEU A 578 1.01 -11.08 -13.76
N LEU A 579 1.96 -11.78 -14.39
CA LEU A 579 3.30 -11.26 -14.61
C LEU A 579 3.30 -10.00 -15.49
N GLU A 580 2.42 -9.93 -16.49
CA GLU A 580 2.24 -8.73 -17.33
C GLU A 580 1.64 -7.55 -16.57
N TRP A 581 0.99 -7.82 -15.44
CA TRP A 581 0.48 -6.80 -14.51
C TRP A 581 1.47 -6.50 -13.37
N GLY A 582 2.70 -7.02 -13.46
CA GLY A 582 3.78 -6.76 -12.49
C GLY A 582 3.82 -7.72 -11.30
N HIS A 583 3.01 -8.79 -11.30
CA HIS A 583 2.88 -9.70 -10.16
C HIS A 583 3.46 -11.08 -10.44
N THR A 584 4.37 -11.53 -9.57
CA THR A 584 4.85 -12.92 -9.61
C THR A 584 3.90 -13.80 -8.81
N TYR A 585 3.19 -14.69 -9.51
CA TYR A 585 2.18 -15.57 -8.93
C TYR A 585 2.54 -17.05 -9.11
N THR A 586 2.47 -17.84 -8.04
CA THR A 586 2.92 -19.24 -8.04
C THR A 586 1.86 -20.18 -7.48
N ASP A 587 1.90 -21.46 -7.86
CA ASP A 587 1.06 -22.49 -7.24
C ASP A 587 1.44 -22.69 -5.76
N GLU A 588 0.44 -22.86 -4.89
CA GLU A 588 0.62 -22.96 -3.44
C GLU A 588 1.46 -24.19 -3.03
N GLY A 589 1.44 -25.26 -3.84
CA GLY A 589 2.09 -26.53 -3.53
C GLY A 589 3.62 -26.44 -3.56
N LYS A 590 4.19 -25.46 -4.27
CA LYS A 590 5.65 -25.25 -4.40
C LYS A 590 6.42 -26.50 -4.84
N THR A 591 5.73 -27.45 -5.49
CA THR A 591 6.27 -28.75 -5.93
C THR A 591 7.06 -28.68 -7.23
N GLY A 592 7.02 -27.54 -7.92
CA GLY A 592 7.70 -27.32 -9.21
C GLY A 592 6.87 -27.69 -10.44
N GLU A 593 5.83 -28.51 -10.29
CA GLU A 593 4.81 -28.76 -11.33
C GLU A 593 3.59 -27.86 -11.09
N VAL A 594 3.29 -26.97 -12.04
CA VAL A 594 2.10 -26.11 -11.97
C VAL A 594 0.89 -26.95 -12.35
N VAL A 595 0.04 -27.27 -11.37
CA VAL A 595 -1.24 -27.94 -11.63
C VAL A 595 -2.26 -26.90 -12.10
N LYS A 596 -3.00 -27.19 -13.18
CA LYS A 596 -4.00 -26.25 -13.73
C LYS A 596 -5.11 -25.87 -12.73
N TYR A 597 -5.51 -26.81 -11.89
CA TYR A 597 -6.49 -26.62 -10.82
C TYR A 597 -6.38 -27.74 -9.77
N ARG A 598 -6.94 -27.49 -8.61
CA ARG A 598 -7.07 -28.40 -7.46
C ARG A 598 -8.55 -28.57 -7.11
N SER A 599 -8.85 -29.44 -6.16
CA SER A 599 -10.15 -29.51 -5.50
C SER A 599 -10.13 -28.74 -4.17
N LEU A 600 -11.31 -28.40 -3.66
CA LEU A 600 -11.45 -27.67 -2.39
C LEU A 600 -10.73 -28.36 -1.20
N LYS A 601 -10.66 -29.69 -1.19
CA LYS A 601 -10.01 -30.47 -0.12
C LYS A 601 -8.48 -30.42 -0.14
N GLU A 602 -7.91 -30.05 -1.29
CA GLU A 602 -6.46 -30.04 -1.51
C GLU A 602 -5.82 -28.68 -1.21
N ILE A 603 -6.63 -27.63 -1.12
CA ILE A 603 -6.15 -26.26 -0.92
C ILE A 603 -6.17 -25.83 0.55
N ALA A 604 -5.46 -24.75 0.83
CA ALA A 604 -5.59 -24.02 2.10
C ALA A 604 -5.87 -22.54 1.84
N PHE A 605 -6.63 -21.93 2.75
CA PHE A 605 -6.83 -20.47 2.78
C PHE A 605 -6.56 -20.00 4.21
N LEU A 606 -5.84 -18.90 4.41
CA LEU A 606 -5.45 -18.42 5.75
C LEU A 606 -4.75 -19.50 6.59
N LYS A 607 -3.99 -20.39 5.93
CA LYS A 607 -3.34 -21.60 6.49
C LYS A 607 -4.29 -22.62 7.11
N ARG A 608 -5.56 -22.63 6.69
CA ARG A 608 -6.59 -23.55 7.15
C ARG A 608 -7.12 -24.37 6.00
N LYS A 609 -7.42 -25.64 6.27
CA LYS A 609 -8.01 -26.55 5.28
C LYS A 609 -9.54 -26.49 5.31
N PHE A 610 -10.16 -27.07 4.29
CA PHE A 610 -11.61 -27.26 4.22
C PHE A 610 -11.96 -28.72 4.52
N VAL A 611 -12.49 -28.99 5.72
CA VAL A 611 -12.88 -30.35 6.14
C VAL A 611 -14.37 -30.35 6.47
N TYR A 612 -15.16 -31.16 5.77
CA TYR A 612 -16.58 -31.28 6.07
C TYR A 612 -16.79 -32.36 7.14
N ASP A 613 -17.34 -31.97 8.30
CA ASP A 613 -17.75 -32.88 9.36
C ASP A 613 -19.20 -33.31 9.11
N ILE A 614 -19.40 -34.62 8.91
CA ILE A 614 -20.72 -35.20 8.61
C ILE A 614 -21.62 -35.18 9.86
N GLY A 615 -21.05 -35.40 11.05
CA GLY A 615 -21.81 -35.45 12.30
C GLY A 615 -22.37 -34.09 12.68
N LEU A 616 -21.59 -33.03 12.45
CA LEU A 616 -22.01 -31.64 12.66
C LEU A 616 -22.68 -31.02 11.43
N SER A 617 -22.63 -31.68 10.28
CA SER A 617 -23.08 -31.12 8.98
C SER A 617 -22.44 -29.75 8.66
N LYS A 618 -21.19 -29.55 9.08
CA LYS A 618 -20.50 -28.25 9.08
C LYS A 618 -19.12 -28.34 8.44
N TRP A 619 -18.69 -27.25 7.81
CA TRP A 619 -17.31 -27.11 7.34
C TRP A 619 -16.42 -26.63 8.48
N MET A 620 -15.44 -27.45 8.85
CA MET A 620 -14.41 -27.17 9.82
C MET A 620 -13.19 -26.51 9.15
N ALA A 621 -12.51 -25.66 9.91
CA ALA A 621 -11.37 -24.85 9.46
C ALA A 621 -10.04 -25.23 10.16
N PRO A 622 -9.61 -26.50 10.14
CA PRO A 622 -8.41 -26.92 10.87
C PRO A 622 -7.19 -26.15 10.41
N LEU A 623 -6.51 -25.51 11.36
CA LEU A 623 -5.23 -24.83 11.17
C LEU A 623 -4.14 -25.85 10.81
N ASP A 624 -3.13 -25.44 10.04
CA ASP A 624 -1.98 -26.28 9.80
C ASP A 624 -1.36 -26.78 11.13
N GLU A 625 -1.25 -28.10 11.27
CA GLU A 625 -0.84 -28.76 12.51
C GLU A 625 0.55 -28.31 12.97
N SER A 626 1.46 -28.00 12.03
CA SER A 626 2.79 -27.49 12.38
C SER A 626 2.72 -26.16 13.11
N VAL A 627 1.73 -25.31 12.81
CA VAL A 627 1.51 -24.03 13.50
C VAL A 627 1.02 -24.25 14.92
N ILE A 628 0.16 -25.26 15.15
CA ILE A 628 -0.35 -25.65 16.48
C ILE A 628 0.78 -26.13 17.37
N TRP A 629 1.70 -26.95 16.85
CA TRP A 629 2.86 -27.38 17.63
C TRP A 629 3.87 -26.25 17.82
N GLU A 630 4.13 -25.47 16.78
CA GLU A 630 5.14 -24.41 16.81
C GLU A 630 4.77 -23.26 17.75
N MET A 631 3.49 -22.98 18.00
CA MET A 631 3.11 -21.96 19.00
C MET A 631 3.48 -22.36 20.44
N LEU A 632 3.56 -23.66 20.74
CA LEU A 632 3.94 -24.15 22.08
C LEU A 632 5.42 -23.90 22.40
N ASN A 633 6.26 -23.76 21.37
CA ASN A 633 7.70 -23.55 21.54
C ASN A 633 8.04 -22.14 22.03
N TRP A 634 7.21 -21.13 21.78
CA TRP A 634 7.63 -19.72 21.93
C TRP A 634 6.67 -18.90 22.77
N LYS A 635 7.17 -17.84 23.40
CA LYS A 635 6.35 -16.84 24.11
C LYS A 635 6.89 -15.43 23.91
N ARG A 636 6.07 -14.42 24.24
CA ARG A 636 6.53 -13.03 24.32
C ARG A 636 7.08 -12.70 25.71
N VAL A 637 8.05 -11.79 25.75
CA VAL A 637 8.72 -11.29 26.95
C VAL A 637 7.79 -10.30 27.68
N ASN A 638 7.71 -10.40 29.01
CA ASN A 638 7.08 -9.43 29.91
C ASN A 638 5.57 -9.13 29.71
N GLU A 639 4.83 -9.95 28.96
CA GLU A 639 3.35 -9.79 28.88
C GLU A 639 2.65 -10.39 30.10
N ILE A 640 3.06 -11.60 30.50
CA ILE A 640 2.50 -12.39 31.60
C ILE A 640 3.57 -13.35 32.14
N SER A 641 3.31 -14.00 33.28
CA SER A 641 4.21 -15.02 33.81
C SER A 641 4.43 -16.15 32.79
N ALA A 642 5.61 -16.78 32.79
CA ALA A 642 5.92 -17.85 31.84
C ALA A 642 4.93 -19.03 31.92
N LYS A 643 4.39 -19.32 33.10
CA LYS A 643 3.35 -20.34 33.30
C LYS A 643 2.02 -19.92 32.69
N GLU A 644 1.64 -18.65 32.83
CA GLU A 644 0.39 -18.14 32.24
C GLU A 644 0.49 -18.08 30.71
N ALA A 645 1.63 -17.66 30.16
CA ALA A 645 1.88 -17.71 28.71
C ALA A 645 1.75 -19.14 28.15
N LEU A 646 2.28 -20.12 28.89
CA LEU A 646 2.13 -21.52 28.53
C LEU A 646 0.67 -21.98 28.59
N ARG A 647 -0.07 -21.60 29.64
CA ARG A 647 -1.50 -21.92 29.80
C ARG A 647 -2.33 -21.35 28.64
N VAL A 648 -2.13 -20.09 28.27
CA VAL A 648 -2.79 -19.47 27.12
C VAL A 648 -2.47 -20.22 25.83
N SER A 649 -1.19 -20.49 25.57
CA SER A 649 -0.74 -21.17 24.33
C SER A 649 -1.32 -22.58 24.20
N ILE A 650 -1.34 -23.36 25.29
CA ILE A 650 -1.95 -24.70 25.30
C ILE A 650 -3.46 -24.62 25.12
N THR A 651 -4.12 -23.64 25.74
CA THR A 651 -5.58 -23.47 25.58
C THR A 651 -5.93 -23.15 24.14
N THR A 652 -5.18 -22.26 23.48
CA THR A 652 -5.31 -22.00 22.04
C THR A 652 -5.03 -23.24 21.20
N ALA A 653 -3.96 -23.98 21.50
CA ALA A 653 -3.61 -25.19 20.77
C ALA A 653 -4.70 -26.28 20.87
N LEU A 654 -5.33 -26.44 22.04
CA LEU A 654 -6.45 -27.37 22.22
C LEU A 654 -7.66 -26.97 21.36
N ARG A 655 -7.99 -25.66 21.32
CA ARG A 655 -9.09 -25.12 20.49
C ARG A 655 -8.85 -25.30 18.99
N GLU A 656 -7.60 -25.22 18.54
CA GLU A 656 -7.29 -25.47 17.12
C GLU A 656 -7.26 -26.98 16.83
N MET A 657 -6.68 -27.79 17.72
CA MET A 657 -6.52 -29.23 17.53
C MET A 657 -7.86 -29.99 17.51
N VAL A 658 -8.88 -29.52 18.23
CA VAL A 658 -10.21 -30.17 18.21
C VAL A 658 -10.83 -30.17 16.81
N LEU A 659 -10.48 -29.20 15.95
CA LEU A 659 -10.96 -29.13 14.57
C LEU A 659 -10.38 -30.23 13.66
N HIS A 660 -9.41 -31.01 14.16
CA HIS A 660 -8.81 -32.14 13.45
C HIS A 660 -9.48 -33.49 13.75
N GLY A 661 -10.56 -33.48 14.54
CA GLY A 661 -11.31 -34.67 14.92
C GLY A 661 -10.81 -35.33 16.21
N GLU A 662 -11.64 -36.23 16.75
CA GLU A 662 -11.48 -36.79 18.09
C GLU A 662 -10.16 -37.54 18.29
N GLU A 663 -9.76 -38.37 17.32
CA GLU A 663 -8.53 -39.17 17.42
C GLU A 663 -7.29 -38.28 17.59
N LYS A 664 -7.15 -37.26 16.73
CA LYS A 664 -6.01 -36.34 16.76
C LYS A 664 -6.00 -35.50 18.04
N TYR A 665 -7.16 -35.00 18.46
CA TYR A 665 -7.28 -34.26 19.72
C TYR A 665 -6.88 -35.11 20.93
N ASN A 666 -7.42 -36.33 21.04
CA ASN A 666 -7.13 -37.23 22.15
C ASN A 666 -5.63 -37.63 22.16
N ASN A 667 -5.03 -37.84 21.00
CA ASN A 667 -3.59 -38.11 20.90
C ASN A 667 -2.74 -36.90 21.33
N PHE A 668 -3.13 -35.68 20.94
CA PHE A 668 -2.49 -34.44 21.36
C PHE A 668 -2.51 -34.28 22.89
N VAL A 669 -3.69 -34.44 23.51
CA VAL A 669 -3.87 -34.37 24.96
C VAL A 669 -3.04 -35.44 25.68
N LYS A 670 -3.10 -36.69 25.20
CA LYS A 670 -2.31 -37.81 25.74
C LYS A 670 -0.82 -37.53 25.68
N THR A 671 -0.35 -36.94 24.58
CA THR A 671 1.06 -36.57 24.39
C THR A 671 1.51 -35.52 25.41
N LEU A 672 0.72 -34.46 25.59
CA LEU A 672 1.00 -33.42 26.58
C LEU A 672 1.04 -33.99 28.01
N LEU A 673 0.01 -34.74 28.42
CA LEU A 673 -0.10 -35.31 29.76
C LEU A 673 0.95 -36.42 30.04
N GLY A 674 1.38 -37.14 29.01
CA GLY A 674 2.42 -38.16 29.11
C GLY A 674 3.81 -37.60 29.37
N ASN A 675 4.10 -36.37 28.93
CA ASN A 675 5.42 -35.75 29.05
C ASN A 675 5.79 -35.46 30.52
N LYS A 676 6.99 -35.88 30.95
CA LYS A 676 7.46 -35.74 32.35
C LYS A 676 7.77 -34.29 32.72
N ARG A 677 8.46 -33.55 31.84
CA ARG A 677 8.84 -32.15 32.07
C ARG A 677 7.60 -31.27 32.18
N PHE A 678 6.63 -31.46 31.28
CA PHE A 678 5.36 -30.75 31.34
C PHE A 678 4.64 -30.95 32.69
N ARG A 679 4.54 -32.20 33.17
CA ARG A 679 3.93 -32.50 34.48
C ARG A 679 4.64 -31.82 35.66
N GLN A 680 5.96 -31.70 35.61
CA GLN A 680 6.75 -31.03 36.65
C GLN A 680 6.45 -29.53 36.74
N LEU A 681 5.96 -28.88 35.67
CA LEU A 681 5.64 -27.45 35.68
C LEU A 681 4.46 -27.11 36.58
N ARG A 682 3.61 -28.10 36.94
CA ARG A 682 2.40 -27.93 37.77
C ARG A 682 1.57 -26.74 37.29
N SER A 683 1.21 -26.76 36.01
CA SER A 683 0.59 -25.62 35.31
C SER A 683 -0.91 -25.44 35.61
N ASN A 684 -1.55 -26.36 36.36
CA ASN A 684 -2.98 -26.34 36.68
C ASN A 684 -3.87 -26.11 35.44
N ILE A 685 -3.49 -26.69 34.31
CA ILE A 685 -4.24 -26.62 33.05
C ILE A 685 -5.27 -27.75 33.07
N VAL A 686 -6.53 -27.39 32.86
CA VAL A 686 -7.61 -28.35 32.65
C VAL A 686 -7.61 -28.74 31.18
N PHE A 687 -7.68 -30.03 30.90
CA PHE A 687 -7.79 -30.59 29.55
C PHE A 687 -9.21 -31.09 29.35
N PRO A 688 -10.09 -30.33 28.67
CA PRO A 688 -11.44 -30.78 28.40
C PRO A 688 -11.44 -32.02 27.50
N SER A 689 -12.46 -32.86 27.62
CA SER A 689 -12.69 -33.93 26.65
C SER A 689 -12.96 -33.35 25.26
N TYR A 690 -12.82 -34.17 24.21
CA TYR A 690 -13.13 -33.74 22.85
C TYR A 690 -14.55 -33.13 22.73
N PRO A 691 -15.63 -33.78 23.21
CA PRO A 691 -16.97 -33.18 23.15
C PRO A 691 -17.07 -31.86 23.91
N SER A 692 -16.42 -31.73 25.08
CA SER A 692 -16.46 -30.49 25.87
C SER A 692 -15.69 -29.35 25.20
N MET A 693 -14.57 -29.63 24.54
CA MET A 693 -13.82 -28.62 23.80
C MET A 693 -14.58 -28.20 22.54
N LEU A 694 -15.16 -29.15 21.83
CA LEU A 694 -15.97 -28.88 20.65
C LEU A 694 -17.20 -28.04 21.01
N ALA A 695 -17.90 -28.39 22.10
CA ALA A 695 -19.01 -27.60 22.61
C ALA A 695 -18.60 -26.16 22.98
N GLN A 696 -17.39 -25.92 23.49
CA GLN A 696 -16.93 -24.55 23.75
C GLN A 696 -16.72 -23.73 22.47
N ILE A 697 -16.44 -24.38 21.33
CA ILE A 697 -16.30 -23.71 20.04
C ILE A 697 -17.68 -23.46 19.43
N GLU A 698 -18.61 -24.41 19.58
CA GLU A 698 -19.99 -24.28 19.08
C GLU A 698 -20.85 -23.34 19.98
N ASP A 699 -20.68 -23.33 21.30
CA ASP A 699 -21.39 -22.40 22.21
C ASP A 699 -20.94 -20.95 22.02
N ILE A 700 -19.71 -20.72 21.53
CA ILE A 700 -19.29 -19.38 21.08
C ILE A 700 -20.20 -18.90 19.94
N GLU A 701 -20.82 -19.79 19.15
CA GLU A 701 -21.81 -19.40 18.14
C GLU A 701 -23.11 -18.89 18.77
N TYR A 702 -23.63 -19.51 19.84
CA TYR A 702 -24.90 -19.09 20.46
C TYR A 702 -24.84 -17.70 21.13
N PHE A 703 -23.62 -17.23 21.46
CA PHE A 703 -23.41 -15.90 22.02
C PHE A 703 -23.01 -14.84 20.99
N LEU A 704 -22.77 -15.23 19.72
CA LEU A 704 -22.33 -14.32 18.65
C LEU A 704 -23.37 -14.10 17.53
N ASP A 705 -24.43 -14.90 17.50
CA ASP A 705 -25.70 -14.57 16.83
C ASP A 705 -26.65 -13.86 17.81
#